data_AF-A0A9D5SN21-F1
#
_entry.id   AF-A0A9D5SN21-F1
#
_cell.length_a   1.000
_cell.length_b   1.000
_cell.length_c   1.000
_cell.angle_alpha   90.00
_cell.angle_beta   90.00
_cell.angle_gamma   90.00
#
_symmetry.space_group_name_H-M   'P 1'
#
loop_
_entity.id
_entity.type
_entity.pdbx_description
1 polymer ?
#
loop_
_entity_poly.entity_id
_entity_poly.type
_entity_poly.pdbx_seq_one_letter_code
_entity_poly.pdbx_strand_id
1 'polypeptide(L)'
;MKKLSVLLALLMLLTMLPVSAAEPVIPDAFWALNDRYIAAMNTLDNPAIIESTKGIINVFAGRWDMAAVSNISVKYLEMGNAYMRMGRYEDMAKAYEASFPYYEKYDELGLGSSVEILRIMHERIADWYESIGNYEKAAEYYAKTIGYYEKYPAAGLGDPAESITGLAGKVRYYTPTLELYHADDEPQVYYGAINEPEMGVLWGVAADGGVRDQIPNESLTLIYQEFGTPDSGYNARLLKEAEKSGLAVEFALNLPGEGAQLAEVLKSRRYVMDVIKLLNSVDVPIFLRFGAEMDTWTTPADPAAFIEAFRFVAELVHEHTDHVAMVWSPTYGRAWMMDVHAFYPGDDYVDWIGISLYLNAHPFGRTVFTEQELRNFTYFMAGDAAEPVRIMEELITAYGDRKPFIISESGASHRYRIIDGKSTSHDETDWAIDRLSELYYNLPMVYPQIKAIAHFDVVRPTEYCDYALSSNAKLTEQYLTWVKDGMFIQDSHENKAKVSWKKAGADFTAEQGVCQLRTMAFYYGKSDVTVTYLLDGKEAASADNLPYTAEIDLSSCEPGEHTITVRAFSGEKLLGEKTYTVTVTKPAQILVNGKKPESGAKPVMANDVPLVPLAEVMEMLGKKLVWNEKNGTATITNGTTRIKVTVGSSDMKVGSKTVKLAAAPRLVGNAVYVPLAVIERAAGAKTNWNSTDRTVTITL
;
A
#
# COMPACT_ATOMS: atom_id res chain seq x y z
N MET A 1 -20.24 -11.25 -42.77
CA MET A 1 -21.61 -11.03 -42.28
C MET A 1 -21.58 -10.83 -40.76
N LYS A 2 -21.36 -9.59 -40.27
CA LYS A 2 -21.52 -9.14 -38.86
C LYS A 2 -21.13 -7.64 -38.74
N LYS A 3 -21.58 -6.80 -39.67
CA LYS A 3 -21.42 -5.32 -39.64
C LYS A 3 -22.63 -4.58 -40.26
N LEU A 4 -23.83 -5.16 -40.15
CA LEU A 4 -25.06 -4.60 -40.73
C LEU A 4 -26.17 -4.38 -39.69
N SER A 5 -25.91 -4.63 -38.41
CA SER A 5 -26.95 -4.63 -37.36
C SER A 5 -27.12 -3.29 -36.62
N VAL A 6 -26.15 -2.37 -36.67
CA VAL A 6 -26.23 -1.09 -35.94
C VAL A 6 -26.84 0.02 -36.80
N LEU A 7 -26.58 0.04 -38.11
CA LEU A 7 -27.16 1.03 -39.04
C LEU A 7 -28.66 0.83 -39.26
N LEU A 8 -29.17 -0.39 -39.10
CA LEU A 8 -30.59 -0.71 -39.23
C LEU A 8 -31.43 -0.32 -38.00
N ALA A 9 -30.81 -0.21 -36.82
CA ALA A 9 -31.51 0.15 -35.59
C ALA A 9 -31.89 1.64 -35.54
N LEU A 10 -31.03 2.53 -36.08
CA LEU A 10 -31.32 3.97 -36.16
C LEU A 10 -32.43 4.31 -37.18
N LEU A 11 -32.61 3.49 -38.22
CA LEU A 11 -33.68 3.71 -39.20
C LEU A 11 -35.06 3.28 -38.68
N MET A 12 -35.12 2.41 -37.66
CA MET A 12 -36.40 1.91 -37.11
C MET A 12 -36.98 2.79 -35.99
N LEU A 13 -36.17 3.60 -35.29
CA LEU A 13 -36.67 4.43 -34.18
C LEU A 13 -37.49 5.67 -34.60
N LEU A 14 -37.47 6.06 -35.88
CA LEU A 14 -38.30 7.16 -36.38
C LEU A 14 -39.79 6.80 -36.54
N THR A 15 -40.19 5.53 -36.33
CA THR A 15 -41.54 5.06 -36.66
C THR A 15 -42.44 4.75 -35.46
N MET A 16 -41.96 4.89 -34.22
CA MET A 16 -42.76 4.56 -33.03
C MET A 16 -42.59 5.58 -31.91
N LEU A 17 -43.35 6.68 -31.94
CA LEU A 17 -43.93 7.40 -30.78
C LEU A 17 -44.90 8.50 -31.31
N PRO A 18 -45.91 8.94 -30.53
CA PRO A 18 -47.01 9.75 -31.03
C PRO A 18 -46.62 11.19 -31.36
N VAL A 19 -47.17 11.65 -32.48
CA VAL A 19 -47.13 13.00 -33.04
C VAL A 19 -47.71 14.02 -32.04
N SER A 20 -46.85 14.80 -31.37
CA SER A 20 -47.23 16.16 -30.91
C SER A 20 -46.07 17.15 -30.70
N ALA A 21 -44.82 16.78 -30.99
CA ALA A 21 -43.73 17.76 -31.14
C ALA A 21 -43.63 18.19 -32.61
N ALA A 22 -43.46 19.48 -32.88
CA ALA A 22 -43.22 19.99 -34.23
C ALA A 22 -42.10 19.18 -34.91
N GLU A 23 -42.29 18.81 -36.19
CA GLU A 23 -41.29 18.04 -36.93
C GLU A 23 -39.92 18.74 -36.85
N PRO A 24 -38.84 18.01 -36.53
CA PRO A 24 -37.53 18.62 -36.43
C PRO A 24 -37.11 19.19 -37.80
N VAL A 25 -36.87 20.50 -37.86
CA VAL A 25 -36.45 21.18 -39.10
C VAL A 25 -34.99 20.83 -39.39
N ILE A 26 -34.78 19.98 -40.40
CA ILE A 26 -33.47 19.66 -40.97
C ILE A 26 -33.12 20.74 -42.02
N PRO A 27 -32.00 21.48 -41.88
CA PRO A 27 -31.65 22.53 -42.84
C PRO A 27 -31.36 21.95 -44.24
N ASP A 28 -31.77 22.64 -45.31
CA ASP A 28 -31.59 22.14 -46.70
C ASP A 28 -30.12 21.83 -47.04
N ALA A 29 -29.19 22.61 -46.49
CA ALA A 29 -27.74 22.39 -46.65
C ALA A 29 -27.26 21.02 -46.16
N PHE A 30 -28.01 20.37 -45.26
CA PHE A 30 -27.70 19.03 -44.75
C PHE A 30 -27.72 17.97 -45.85
N TRP A 31 -28.74 17.97 -46.72
CA TRP A 31 -29.01 16.83 -47.61
C TRP A 31 -27.87 16.58 -48.59
N ALA A 32 -27.38 17.64 -49.24
CA ALA A 32 -26.26 17.53 -50.18
C ALA A 32 -24.96 17.06 -49.49
N LEU A 33 -24.73 17.46 -48.24
CA LEU A 33 -23.57 17.02 -47.46
C LEU A 33 -23.74 15.57 -47.00
N ASN A 34 -24.96 15.15 -46.64
CA ASN A 34 -25.25 13.79 -46.22
C ASN A 34 -25.13 12.79 -47.38
N ASP A 35 -25.52 13.16 -48.60
CA ASP A 35 -25.33 12.33 -49.79
C ASP A 35 -23.84 12.08 -50.08
N ARG A 36 -23.01 13.14 -49.98
CA ARG A 36 -21.55 13.02 -50.09
C ARG A 36 -20.96 12.14 -48.99
N TYR A 37 -21.42 12.33 -47.76
CA TYR A 37 -21.03 11.51 -46.62
C TYR A 37 -21.36 10.02 -46.85
N ILE A 38 -22.57 9.69 -47.29
CA ILE A 38 -22.99 8.30 -47.57
C ILE A 38 -22.13 7.71 -48.70
N ALA A 39 -21.89 8.45 -49.77
CA ALA A 39 -21.04 8.00 -50.87
C ALA A 39 -19.61 7.70 -50.38
N ALA A 40 -19.04 8.57 -49.54
CA ALA A 40 -17.72 8.39 -48.96
C ALA A 40 -17.66 7.20 -47.97
N MET A 41 -18.72 6.97 -47.18
CA MET A 41 -18.81 5.82 -46.28
C MET A 41 -18.83 4.50 -47.05
N ASN A 42 -19.52 4.43 -48.20
CA ASN A 42 -19.60 3.23 -49.02
C ASN A 42 -18.25 2.83 -49.63
N THR A 43 -17.37 3.80 -49.89
CA THR A 43 -16.03 3.57 -50.45
C THR A 43 -14.93 3.59 -49.39
N LEU A 44 -15.27 3.88 -48.12
CA LEU A 44 -14.31 4.13 -47.03
C LEU A 44 -13.29 5.24 -47.34
N ASP A 45 -13.70 6.27 -48.09
CA ASP A 45 -12.90 7.45 -48.37
C ASP A 45 -12.81 8.33 -47.11
N ASN A 46 -11.80 8.07 -46.28
CA ASN A 46 -11.63 8.73 -44.98
C ASN A 46 -11.53 10.27 -45.07
N PRO A 47 -10.74 10.88 -45.99
CA PRO A 47 -10.74 12.32 -46.20
C PRO A 47 -12.13 12.89 -46.52
N ALA A 48 -12.87 12.28 -47.45
CA ALA A 48 -14.20 12.76 -47.83
C ALA A 48 -15.24 12.56 -46.72
N ILE A 49 -15.11 11.50 -45.91
CA ILE A 49 -15.90 11.30 -44.69
C ILE A 49 -15.66 12.49 -43.74
N ILE A 50 -14.41 12.82 -43.44
CA ILE A 50 -14.04 13.89 -42.50
C ILE A 50 -14.53 15.27 -42.98
N GLU A 51 -14.38 15.56 -44.28
CA GLU A 51 -14.86 16.83 -44.84
C GLU A 51 -16.38 16.95 -44.74
N SER A 52 -17.10 15.90 -45.14
CA SER A 52 -18.56 15.88 -45.13
C SER A 52 -19.12 15.92 -43.70
N THR A 53 -18.50 15.22 -42.75
CA THR A 53 -18.91 15.26 -41.33
C THR A 53 -18.73 16.65 -40.74
N LYS A 54 -17.60 17.34 -41.00
CA LYS A 54 -17.39 18.72 -40.56
C LYS A 54 -18.43 19.67 -41.12
N GLY A 55 -18.77 19.53 -42.41
CA GLY A 55 -19.84 20.29 -43.03
C GLY A 55 -21.18 20.08 -42.31
N ILE A 56 -21.56 18.83 -42.04
CA ILE A 56 -22.81 18.49 -41.37
C ILE A 56 -22.84 19.04 -39.93
N ILE A 57 -21.74 18.89 -39.18
CA ILE A 57 -21.63 19.43 -37.82
C ILE A 57 -21.83 20.95 -37.83
N ASN A 58 -21.23 21.66 -38.78
CA ASN A 58 -21.39 23.11 -38.92
C ASN A 58 -22.83 23.52 -39.24
N VAL A 59 -23.56 22.74 -40.03
CA VAL A 59 -24.99 22.99 -40.33
C VAL A 59 -25.86 22.98 -39.07
N PHE A 60 -25.50 22.16 -38.08
CA PHE A 60 -26.23 22.05 -36.81
C PHE A 60 -25.55 22.77 -35.64
N ALA A 61 -24.48 23.55 -35.88
CA ALA A 61 -23.71 24.18 -34.82
C ALA A 61 -24.59 25.05 -33.90
N GLY A 62 -24.42 24.88 -32.58
CA GLY A 62 -25.16 25.62 -31.55
C GLY A 62 -26.59 25.12 -31.31
N ARG A 63 -27.08 24.13 -32.07
CA ARG A 63 -28.39 23.51 -31.85
C ARG A 63 -28.30 22.31 -30.90
N TRP A 64 -29.33 22.16 -30.06
CA TRP A 64 -29.46 21.08 -29.06
C TRP A 64 -30.80 20.35 -29.15
N ASP A 65 -31.57 20.58 -30.22
CA ASP A 65 -32.76 19.79 -30.51
C ASP A 65 -32.41 18.38 -30.97
N MET A 66 -33.39 17.48 -30.95
CA MET A 66 -33.21 16.06 -31.25
C MET A 66 -32.47 15.80 -32.57
N ALA A 67 -32.78 16.55 -33.63
CA ALA A 67 -32.13 16.36 -34.93
C ALA A 67 -30.67 16.82 -34.93
N ALA A 68 -30.35 17.89 -34.22
CA ALA A 68 -28.97 18.31 -34.03
C ALA A 68 -28.18 17.28 -33.21
N VAL A 69 -28.72 16.86 -32.06
CA VAL A 69 -28.06 15.91 -31.16
C VAL A 69 -27.80 14.56 -31.85
N SER A 70 -28.78 14.02 -32.59
CA SER A 70 -28.63 12.74 -33.30
C SER A 70 -27.64 12.80 -34.46
N ASN A 71 -27.60 13.92 -35.19
CA ASN A 71 -26.69 14.04 -36.33
C ASN A 71 -25.27 14.37 -35.88
N ILE A 72 -25.10 15.26 -34.91
CA ILE A 72 -23.77 15.68 -34.45
C ILE A 72 -23.04 14.52 -33.76
N SER A 73 -23.70 13.79 -32.86
CA SER A 73 -23.11 12.65 -32.13
C SER A 73 -22.53 11.58 -33.05
N VAL A 74 -23.33 11.12 -34.02
CA VAL A 74 -22.91 10.10 -35.01
C VAL A 74 -21.79 10.63 -35.91
N LYS A 75 -21.84 11.91 -36.31
CA LYS A 75 -20.83 12.48 -37.23
C LYS A 75 -19.48 12.67 -36.56
N TYR A 76 -19.43 13.03 -35.28
CA TYR A 76 -18.19 13.03 -34.52
C TYR A 76 -17.63 11.61 -34.34
N LEU A 77 -18.46 10.61 -34.01
CA LEU A 77 -18.04 9.21 -33.92
C LEU A 77 -17.40 8.73 -35.23
N GLU A 78 -18.05 8.98 -36.37
CA GLU A 78 -17.55 8.54 -37.67
C GLU A 78 -16.31 9.29 -38.14
N MET A 79 -16.22 10.58 -37.80
CA MET A 79 -15.00 11.36 -38.00
C MET A 79 -13.84 10.78 -37.18
N GLY A 80 -14.06 10.44 -35.90
CA GLY A 80 -13.05 9.79 -35.06
C GLY A 80 -12.63 8.41 -35.60
N ASN A 81 -13.59 7.60 -36.08
CA ASN A 81 -13.31 6.32 -36.74
C ASN A 81 -12.48 6.50 -38.02
N ALA A 82 -12.74 7.54 -38.81
CA ALA A 82 -11.97 7.87 -40.00
C ALA A 82 -10.54 8.28 -39.65
N TYR A 83 -10.36 9.13 -38.63
CA TYR A 83 -9.05 9.50 -38.11
C TYR A 83 -8.27 8.28 -37.62
N MET A 84 -8.90 7.38 -36.87
CA MET A 84 -8.30 6.13 -36.40
C MET A 84 -7.79 5.26 -37.57
N ARG A 85 -8.60 5.07 -38.63
CA ARG A 85 -8.20 4.31 -39.83
C ARG A 85 -7.01 4.94 -40.58
N MET A 86 -6.80 6.24 -40.40
CA MET A 86 -5.66 6.98 -40.97
C MET A 86 -4.45 7.03 -40.02
N GLY A 87 -4.50 6.39 -38.85
CA GLY A 87 -3.46 6.47 -37.82
C GLY A 87 -3.36 7.83 -37.12
N ARG A 88 -4.38 8.70 -37.28
CA ARG A 88 -4.43 10.05 -36.70
C ARG A 88 -5.11 10.01 -35.33
N TYR A 89 -4.48 9.36 -34.37
CA TYR A 89 -5.11 9.05 -33.08
C TYR A 89 -5.39 10.28 -32.20
N GLU A 90 -4.57 11.33 -32.26
CA GLU A 90 -4.86 12.59 -31.55
C GLU A 90 -6.13 13.28 -32.09
N ASP A 91 -6.30 13.29 -33.42
CA ASP A 91 -7.51 13.83 -34.04
C ASP A 91 -8.73 12.94 -33.76
N MET A 92 -8.55 11.63 -33.66
CA MET A 92 -9.57 10.69 -33.21
C MET A 92 -10.04 11.04 -31.79
N ALA A 93 -9.12 11.23 -30.85
CA ALA A 93 -9.45 11.57 -29.47
C ALA A 93 -10.24 12.88 -29.40
N LYS A 94 -9.77 13.94 -30.07
CA LYS A 94 -10.47 15.24 -30.15
C LYS A 94 -11.89 15.10 -30.74
N ALA A 95 -12.05 14.26 -31.77
CA ALA A 95 -13.35 14.03 -32.39
C ALA A 95 -14.31 13.28 -31.43
N TYR A 96 -13.82 12.25 -30.74
CA TYR A 96 -14.61 11.52 -29.75
C TYR A 96 -14.99 12.40 -28.54
N GLU A 97 -14.05 13.15 -27.98
CA GLU A 97 -14.30 14.08 -26.87
C GLU A 97 -15.38 15.11 -27.23
N ALA A 98 -15.33 15.67 -28.45
CA ALA A 98 -16.33 16.60 -28.94
C ALA A 98 -17.73 15.97 -29.08
N SER A 99 -17.84 14.65 -29.14
CA SER A 99 -19.11 13.92 -29.21
C SER A 99 -19.78 13.71 -27.85
N PHE A 100 -19.02 13.72 -26.75
CA PHE A 100 -19.52 13.29 -25.44
C PHE A 100 -20.76 14.07 -24.96
N PRO A 101 -20.79 15.43 -25.01
CA PRO A 101 -21.97 16.17 -24.56
C PRO A 101 -23.24 15.82 -25.33
N TYR A 102 -23.10 15.42 -26.61
CA TYR A 102 -24.23 15.02 -27.44
C TYR A 102 -24.71 13.60 -27.10
N TYR A 103 -23.80 12.67 -26.80
CA TYR A 103 -24.17 11.32 -26.37
C TYR A 103 -24.74 11.28 -24.95
N GLU A 104 -24.26 12.13 -24.04
CA GLU A 104 -24.89 12.37 -22.73
C GLU A 104 -26.32 12.88 -22.90
N LYS A 105 -26.51 13.88 -23.80
CA LYS A 105 -27.85 14.38 -24.14
C LYS A 105 -28.72 13.32 -24.81
N TYR A 106 -28.14 12.42 -25.60
CA TYR A 106 -28.83 11.30 -26.25
C TYR A 106 -29.36 10.29 -25.22
N ASP A 107 -28.60 10.05 -24.14
CA ASP A 107 -29.02 9.20 -23.01
C ASP A 107 -30.16 9.85 -22.21
N GLU A 108 -30.05 11.15 -21.89
CA GLU A 108 -31.14 11.91 -21.22
C GLU A 108 -32.47 11.82 -21.97
N LEU A 109 -32.43 11.77 -23.31
CA LEU A 109 -33.61 11.69 -24.17
C LEU A 109 -34.17 10.27 -24.31
N GLY A 110 -33.56 9.26 -23.69
CA GLY A 110 -34.04 7.87 -23.71
C GLY A 110 -33.93 7.19 -25.07
N LEU A 111 -33.04 7.65 -25.95
CA LEU A 111 -32.95 7.19 -27.35
C LEU A 111 -32.13 5.89 -27.52
N GLY A 112 -31.56 5.36 -26.43
CA GLY A 112 -30.86 4.07 -26.38
C GLY A 112 -29.52 4.03 -27.15
N SER A 113 -28.66 3.05 -26.87
CA SER A 113 -27.35 2.77 -27.51
C SER A 113 -26.19 3.79 -27.34
N SER A 114 -26.36 4.89 -26.61
CA SER A 114 -25.29 5.88 -26.33
C SER A 114 -24.19 5.34 -25.40
N VAL A 115 -24.55 4.54 -24.42
CA VAL A 115 -23.65 4.01 -23.37
C VAL A 115 -22.51 3.20 -23.95
N GLU A 116 -22.82 2.24 -24.82
CA GLU A 116 -21.81 1.36 -25.40
C GLU A 116 -20.84 2.13 -26.31
N ILE A 117 -21.37 3.13 -27.02
CA ILE A 117 -20.57 4.01 -27.86
C ILE A 117 -19.63 4.86 -27.01
N LEU A 118 -20.14 5.46 -25.92
CA LEU A 118 -19.34 6.22 -24.95
C LEU A 118 -18.23 5.35 -24.37
N ARG A 119 -18.55 4.14 -23.91
CA ARG A 119 -17.58 3.19 -23.36
C ARG A 119 -16.45 2.89 -24.36
N ILE A 120 -16.78 2.50 -25.60
CA ILE A 120 -15.79 2.20 -26.65
C ILE A 120 -14.92 3.41 -26.96
N MET A 121 -15.50 4.62 -27.00
CA MET A 121 -14.74 5.84 -27.26
C MET A 121 -13.75 6.15 -26.14
N HIS A 122 -14.16 6.02 -24.87
CA HIS A 122 -13.29 6.21 -23.73
C HIS A 122 -12.14 5.19 -23.72
N GLU A 123 -12.44 3.90 -23.96
CA GLU A 123 -11.44 2.83 -24.03
C GLU A 123 -10.41 3.10 -25.13
N ARG A 124 -10.84 3.52 -26.33
CA ARG A 124 -9.92 3.84 -27.44
C ARG A 124 -9.04 5.05 -27.18
N ILE A 125 -9.57 6.07 -26.49
CA ILE A 125 -8.76 7.22 -26.07
C ILE A 125 -7.72 6.78 -25.04
N ALA A 126 -8.12 5.92 -24.09
CA ALA A 126 -7.20 5.37 -23.09
C ALA A 126 -6.07 4.55 -23.74
N ASP A 127 -6.41 3.62 -24.64
CA ASP A 127 -5.45 2.80 -25.39
C ASP A 127 -4.46 3.67 -26.17
N TRP A 128 -4.92 4.77 -26.77
CA TRP A 128 -4.06 5.70 -27.46
C TRP A 128 -3.10 6.41 -26.49
N TYR A 129 -3.60 6.95 -25.38
CA TYR A 129 -2.75 7.60 -24.38
C TYR A 129 -1.71 6.64 -23.80
N GLU A 130 -2.08 5.39 -23.54
CA GLU A 130 -1.16 4.33 -23.13
C GLU A 130 -0.08 4.09 -24.20
N SER A 131 -0.46 3.99 -25.48
CA SER A 131 0.47 3.74 -26.58
C SER A 131 1.55 4.81 -26.78
N ILE A 132 1.28 6.04 -26.32
CA ILE A 132 2.23 7.17 -26.36
C ILE A 132 2.92 7.42 -25.01
N GLY A 133 2.71 6.53 -24.03
CA GLY A 133 3.31 6.61 -22.69
C GLY A 133 2.72 7.70 -21.79
N ASN A 134 1.52 8.21 -22.10
CA ASN A 134 0.77 9.12 -21.23
C ASN A 134 -0.18 8.32 -20.32
N TYR A 135 0.40 7.57 -19.40
CA TYR A 135 -0.32 6.66 -18.53
C TYR A 135 -1.34 7.37 -17.63
N GLU A 136 -1.04 8.56 -17.10
CA GLU A 136 -1.97 9.34 -16.29
C GLU A 136 -3.28 9.63 -17.04
N LYS A 137 -3.19 10.12 -18.28
CA LYS A 137 -4.38 10.33 -19.12
C LYS A 137 -5.07 9.02 -19.48
N ALA A 138 -4.31 7.95 -19.72
CA ALA A 138 -4.90 6.63 -19.94
C ALA A 138 -5.72 6.17 -18.74
N ALA A 139 -5.21 6.35 -17.51
CA ALA A 139 -5.91 6.03 -16.26
C ALA A 139 -7.23 6.78 -16.13
N GLU A 140 -7.24 8.10 -16.39
CA GLU A 140 -8.46 8.92 -16.38
C GLU A 140 -9.56 8.34 -17.29
N TYR A 141 -9.18 7.91 -18.50
CA TYR A 141 -10.13 7.36 -19.48
C TYR A 141 -10.53 5.92 -19.18
N TYR A 142 -9.62 5.08 -18.67
CA TYR A 142 -9.97 3.74 -18.19
C TYR A 142 -10.94 3.78 -17.00
N ALA A 143 -10.74 4.70 -16.05
CA ALA A 143 -11.66 4.88 -14.92
C ALA A 143 -13.08 5.25 -15.38
N LYS A 144 -13.19 6.12 -16.40
CA LYS A 144 -14.49 6.43 -17.03
C LYS A 144 -15.11 5.19 -17.68
N THR A 145 -14.31 4.38 -18.39
CA THR A 145 -14.76 3.13 -19.01
C THR A 145 -15.31 2.14 -17.97
N ILE A 146 -14.65 1.99 -16.82
CA ILE A 146 -15.13 1.15 -15.69
C ILE A 146 -16.49 1.63 -15.20
N GLY A 147 -16.67 2.94 -14.99
CA GLY A 147 -17.95 3.49 -14.55
C GLY A 147 -19.12 3.19 -15.49
N TYR A 148 -18.87 3.03 -16.79
CA TYR A 148 -19.90 2.57 -17.74
C TYR A 148 -20.22 1.08 -17.60
N TYR A 149 -19.23 0.22 -17.36
CA TYR A 149 -19.47 -1.21 -17.10
C TYR A 149 -20.32 -1.42 -15.84
N GLU A 150 -20.02 -0.71 -14.76
CA GLU A 150 -20.76 -0.79 -13.49
C GLU A 150 -22.21 -0.31 -13.62
N LYS A 151 -22.44 0.75 -14.40
CA LYS A 151 -23.77 1.31 -14.60
C LYS A 151 -24.67 0.42 -15.49
N TYR A 152 -24.10 -0.41 -16.37
CA TYR A 152 -24.86 -1.20 -17.35
C TYR A 152 -24.35 -2.65 -17.53
N PRO A 153 -24.49 -3.52 -16.51
CA PRO A 153 -23.93 -4.88 -16.51
C PRO A 153 -24.58 -5.84 -17.53
N ALA A 154 -25.79 -5.54 -18.03
CA ALA A 154 -26.60 -6.45 -18.87
C ALA A 154 -26.39 -6.32 -20.39
N ALA A 155 -25.42 -5.53 -20.86
CA ALA A 155 -25.27 -5.20 -22.28
C ALA A 155 -24.71 -6.34 -23.17
N GLY A 156 -24.48 -7.54 -22.63
CA GLY A 156 -24.05 -8.71 -23.42
C GLY A 156 -22.62 -8.63 -23.97
N LEU A 157 -21.71 -7.97 -23.24
CA LEU A 157 -20.39 -7.51 -23.71
C LEU A 157 -19.22 -8.44 -23.36
N GLY A 158 -19.46 -9.74 -23.14
CA GLY A 158 -18.46 -10.64 -22.54
C GLY A 158 -18.57 -10.60 -21.01
N ASP A 159 -17.66 -11.27 -20.29
CA ASP A 159 -17.65 -11.25 -18.83
C ASP A 159 -17.20 -9.86 -18.34
N PRO A 160 -18.11 -9.02 -17.80
CA PRO A 160 -17.76 -7.68 -17.37
C PRO A 160 -16.72 -7.68 -16.24
N ALA A 161 -16.67 -8.76 -15.44
CA ALA A 161 -15.76 -8.86 -14.30
C ALA A 161 -14.30 -8.94 -14.74
N GLU A 162 -13.99 -9.70 -15.81
CA GLU A 162 -12.64 -9.82 -16.35
C GLU A 162 -12.17 -8.48 -16.95
N SER A 163 -13.06 -7.81 -17.70
CA SER A 163 -12.77 -6.51 -18.31
C SER A 163 -12.57 -5.43 -17.25
N ILE A 164 -13.42 -5.36 -16.23
CA ILE A 164 -13.27 -4.42 -15.12
C ILE A 164 -11.96 -4.68 -14.36
N THR A 165 -11.63 -5.94 -14.07
CA THR A 165 -10.42 -6.28 -13.31
C THR A 165 -9.15 -5.83 -14.04
N GLY A 166 -9.03 -6.11 -15.35
CA GLY A 166 -7.88 -5.67 -16.14
C GLY A 166 -7.77 -4.14 -16.21
N LEU A 167 -8.89 -3.44 -16.42
CA LEU A 167 -8.91 -1.98 -16.45
C LEU A 167 -8.61 -1.37 -15.09
N ALA A 168 -9.11 -1.95 -14.00
CA ALA A 168 -8.85 -1.50 -12.64
C ALA A 168 -7.35 -1.64 -12.30
N GLY A 169 -6.71 -2.71 -12.75
CA GLY A 169 -5.25 -2.86 -12.68
C GLY A 169 -4.54 -1.71 -13.41
N LYS A 170 -4.93 -1.41 -14.65
CA LYS A 170 -4.37 -0.26 -15.38
C LYS A 170 -4.57 1.06 -14.63
N VAL A 171 -5.77 1.34 -14.13
CA VAL A 171 -6.05 2.57 -13.35
C VAL A 171 -5.16 2.64 -12.11
N ARG A 172 -5.04 1.55 -11.35
CA ARG A 172 -4.21 1.47 -10.13
C ARG A 172 -2.75 1.82 -10.40
N TYR A 173 -2.15 1.21 -11.42
CA TYR A 173 -0.72 1.40 -11.73
C TYR A 173 -0.45 2.69 -12.52
N TYR A 174 -1.35 3.12 -13.38
CA TYR A 174 -1.12 4.31 -14.21
C TYR A 174 -1.43 5.62 -13.48
N THR A 175 -2.16 5.57 -12.37
CA THR A 175 -2.38 6.73 -11.51
C THR A 175 -1.08 7.08 -10.77
N PRO A 176 -0.51 8.27 -10.99
CA PRO A 176 0.73 8.67 -10.35
C PRO A 176 0.54 8.89 -8.83
N THR A 177 1.64 8.82 -8.08
CA THR A 177 1.67 9.14 -6.65
C THR A 177 2.80 10.11 -6.36
N LEU A 178 2.50 11.15 -5.59
CA LEU A 178 3.47 12.09 -5.04
C LEU A 178 3.02 12.48 -3.63
N GLU A 179 3.51 11.76 -2.63
CA GLU A 179 3.05 11.88 -1.24
C GLU A 179 4.24 12.09 -0.30
N LEU A 180 4.14 13.13 0.54
CA LEU A 180 5.17 13.51 1.50
C LEU A 180 4.95 12.78 2.84
N TYR A 181 6.05 12.36 3.44
CA TYR A 181 6.10 11.75 4.76
C TYR A 181 7.11 12.51 5.61
N HIS A 182 6.82 12.65 6.90
CA HIS A 182 7.75 13.25 7.85
C HIS A 182 8.09 12.23 8.95
N ALA A 183 9.31 12.34 9.48
CA ALA A 183 9.74 11.51 10.59
C ALA A 183 8.89 11.76 11.85
N ASP A 184 8.71 10.71 12.63
CA ASP A 184 7.98 10.70 13.89
C ASP A 184 8.68 9.73 14.87
N ASP A 185 8.60 10.02 16.17
CA ASP A 185 9.17 9.20 17.25
C ASP A 185 8.13 8.33 17.96
N GLU A 186 6.88 8.41 17.50
CA GLU A 186 5.76 7.62 17.97
C GLU A 186 5.35 6.55 16.93
N PRO A 187 4.69 5.46 17.35
CA PRO A 187 4.13 4.50 16.41
C PRO A 187 2.94 5.10 15.65
N GLN A 188 2.86 4.82 14.34
CA GLN A 188 1.73 5.29 13.52
C GLN A 188 0.47 4.44 13.72
N VAL A 189 0.65 3.12 13.84
CA VAL A 189 -0.43 2.15 14.06
C VAL A 189 0.10 1.05 14.99
N TYR A 190 -0.73 0.63 15.95
CA TYR A 190 -0.46 -0.49 16.85
C TYR A 190 -1.79 -1.11 17.29
N TYR A 191 -1.99 -2.40 17.07
CA TYR A 191 -3.24 -3.12 17.39
C TYR A 191 -3.17 -3.84 18.74
N GLY A 192 -1.96 -4.08 19.26
CA GLY A 192 -1.74 -4.92 20.43
C GLY A 192 -1.95 -6.41 20.14
N ALA A 193 -1.75 -6.82 18.88
CA ALA A 193 -1.80 -8.24 18.53
C ALA A 193 -0.66 -9.01 19.20
N ILE A 194 -0.82 -10.34 19.32
CA ILE A 194 0.23 -11.22 19.85
C ILE A 194 1.51 -10.96 19.06
N ASN A 195 2.60 -10.67 19.76
CA ASN A 195 3.93 -10.41 19.20
C ASN A 195 4.08 -9.16 18.31
N GLU A 196 3.12 -8.23 18.33
CA GLU A 196 3.23 -6.99 17.57
C GLU A 196 4.27 -6.03 18.16
N PRO A 197 5.32 -5.65 17.41
CA PRO A 197 6.18 -4.57 17.84
C PRO A 197 5.41 -3.26 17.80
N GLU A 198 5.47 -2.49 18.89
CA GLU A 198 4.81 -1.18 18.99
C GLU A 198 5.28 -0.25 17.86
N MET A 199 6.58 -0.25 17.56
CA MET A 199 7.19 0.61 16.56
C MET A 199 8.32 -0.09 15.83
N GLY A 200 8.25 -0.06 14.49
CA GLY A 200 9.28 -0.62 13.61
C GLY A 200 8.89 -1.91 12.92
N VAL A 201 9.84 -2.40 12.14
CA VAL A 201 9.70 -3.61 11.32
C VAL A 201 10.77 -4.61 11.74
N LEU A 202 10.34 -5.80 12.17
CA LEU A 202 11.20 -6.96 12.35
C LEU A 202 11.71 -7.42 10.98
N TRP A 203 12.95 -7.91 10.91
CA TRP A 203 13.53 -8.32 9.63
C TRP A 203 14.55 -9.44 9.78
N GLY A 204 14.69 -10.22 8.71
CA GLY A 204 15.75 -11.22 8.59
C GLY A 204 15.58 -12.10 7.36
N VAL A 205 16.32 -13.21 7.36
CA VAL A 205 16.33 -14.21 6.28
C VAL A 205 15.88 -15.58 6.77
N ALA A 206 15.61 -16.49 5.84
CA ALA A 206 15.48 -17.92 6.14
C ALA A 206 16.67 -18.44 6.98
N ALA A 207 16.40 -19.36 7.91
CA ALA A 207 17.40 -19.91 8.81
C ALA A 207 18.48 -20.72 8.09
N ASP A 208 18.18 -21.24 6.91
CA ASP A 208 19.10 -21.87 5.97
C ASP A 208 19.55 -20.93 4.83
N GLY A 209 19.29 -19.63 4.97
CA GLY A 209 19.65 -18.60 4.00
C GLY A 209 21.16 -18.46 3.81
N GLY A 210 21.60 -18.34 2.56
CA GLY A 210 23.01 -18.34 2.18
C GLY A 210 23.85 -17.16 2.71
N VAL A 211 23.24 -16.02 3.02
CA VAL A 211 23.89 -14.82 3.57
C VAL A 211 23.73 -14.69 5.08
N ARG A 212 23.10 -15.66 5.76
CA ARG A 212 22.79 -15.55 7.20
C ARG A 212 24.00 -15.21 8.07
N ASP A 213 25.16 -15.81 7.79
CA ASP A 213 26.42 -15.54 8.51
C ASP A 213 27.00 -14.14 8.27
N GLN A 214 26.45 -13.38 7.31
CA GLN A 214 26.89 -12.03 6.94
C GLN A 214 26.00 -10.92 7.51
N ILE A 215 24.90 -11.27 8.18
CA ILE A 215 23.90 -10.32 8.68
C ILE A 215 24.13 -10.06 10.19
N PRO A 216 24.69 -8.91 10.59
CA PRO A 216 25.13 -8.76 11.98
C PRO A 216 24.01 -8.46 13.00
N ASN A 217 22.81 -8.02 12.59
CA ASN A 217 21.83 -7.39 13.51
C ASN A 217 20.35 -7.71 13.18
N GLU A 218 20.05 -8.86 12.56
CA GLU A 218 18.65 -9.22 12.28
C GLU A 218 17.82 -9.33 13.56
N SER A 219 16.50 -9.22 13.43
CA SER A 219 15.53 -9.32 14.53
C SER A 219 14.50 -10.43 14.33
N LEU A 220 14.51 -11.11 13.18
CA LEU A 220 13.63 -12.21 12.80
C LEU A 220 14.43 -13.31 12.11
N THR A 221 13.98 -14.55 12.20
CA THR A 221 14.41 -15.64 11.31
C THR A 221 13.20 -16.45 10.83
N LEU A 222 13.28 -16.99 9.61
CA LEU A 222 12.24 -17.85 9.02
C LEU A 222 12.67 -19.33 9.04
N ILE A 223 11.86 -20.19 9.65
CA ILE A 223 12.10 -21.63 9.79
C ILE A 223 10.96 -22.41 9.11
N TYR A 224 11.29 -23.48 8.40
CA TYR A 224 10.33 -24.33 7.68
C TYR A 224 10.10 -25.69 8.35
N GLN A 225 8.86 -26.15 8.33
CA GLN A 225 8.43 -27.47 8.76
C GLN A 225 7.32 -27.97 7.84
N GLU A 226 7.48 -29.19 7.33
CA GLU A 226 6.42 -29.87 6.58
C GLU A 226 5.43 -30.55 7.54
N PHE A 227 4.13 -30.29 7.37
CA PHE A 227 3.07 -30.88 8.18
C PHE A 227 3.04 -32.40 8.05
N GLY A 228 2.78 -33.08 9.16
CA GLY A 228 2.76 -34.54 9.25
C GLY A 228 4.14 -35.18 9.42
N THR A 229 5.23 -34.40 9.28
CA THR A 229 6.60 -34.88 9.52
C THR A 229 7.05 -34.44 10.92
N PRO A 230 7.39 -35.36 11.85
CA PRO A 230 7.93 -34.98 13.16
C PRO A 230 9.28 -34.27 13.02
N ASP A 231 9.55 -33.29 13.90
CA ASP A 231 10.88 -32.67 13.95
C ASP A 231 11.96 -33.71 14.30
N SER A 232 13.07 -33.65 13.58
CA SER A 232 14.23 -34.52 13.79
C SER A 232 15.19 -33.99 14.86
N GLY A 233 14.85 -32.88 15.52
CA GLY A 233 15.70 -32.08 16.39
C GLY A 233 16.40 -30.92 15.65
N TYR A 234 16.19 -30.80 14.34
CA TYR A 234 16.73 -29.71 13.53
C TYR A 234 16.06 -28.39 13.88
N ASN A 235 14.73 -28.35 13.86
CA ASN A 235 13.98 -27.13 14.17
C ASN A 235 14.09 -26.76 15.65
N ALA A 236 14.15 -27.75 16.56
CA ALA A 236 14.45 -27.49 17.97
C ALA A 236 15.79 -26.76 18.17
N ARG A 237 16.83 -27.10 17.39
CA ARG A 237 18.13 -26.42 17.46
C ARG A 237 18.02 -24.99 16.94
N LEU A 238 17.37 -24.77 15.79
CA LEU A 238 17.21 -23.44 15.21
C LEU A 238 16.41 -22.50 16.13
N LEU A 239 15.34 -23.00 16.75
CA LEU A 239 14.58 -22.24 17.76
C LEU A 239 15.48 -21.82 18.93
N LYS A 240 16.33 -22.71 19.44
CA LYS A 240 17.28 -22.39 20.52
C LYS A 240 18.36 -21.40 20.10
N GLU A 241 18.77 -21.43 18.84
CA GLU A 241 19.69 -20.44 18.27
C GLU A 241 19.01 -19.06 18.17
N ALA A 242 17.74 -19.01 17.72
CA ALA A 242 16.94 -17.79 17.70
C ALA A 242 16.77 -17.19 19.11
N GLU A 243 16.41 -18.01 20.10
CA GLU A 243 16.30 -17.60 21.51
C GLU A 243 17.62 -17.01 22.04
N LYS A 244 18.74 -17.69 21.78
CA LYS A 244 20.06 -17.22 22.21
C LYS A 244 20.45 -15.88 21.56
N SER A 245 20.07 -15.68 20.30
CA SER A 245 20.36 -14.48 19.53
C SER A 245 19.30 -13.39 19.70
N GLY A 246 18.24 -13.63 20.48
CA GLY A 246 17.16 -12.68 20.67
C GLY A 246 16.38 -12.39 19.40
N LEU A 247 16.21 -13.37 18.51
CA LEU A 247 15.43 -13.23 17.27
C LEU A 247 13.98 -13.68 17.48
N ALA A 248 13.04 -12.94 16.90
CA ALA A 248 11.71 -13.47 16.66
C ALA A 248 11.78 -14.59 15.60
N VAL A 249 10.76 -15.45 15.56
CA VAL A 249 10.71 -16.58 14.64
C VAL A 249 9.43 -16.55 13.82
N GLU A 250 9.54 -16.50 12.51
CA GLU A 250 8.47 -16.99 11.64
C GLU A 250 8.64 -18.50 11.44
N PHE A 251 7.64 -19.27 11.84
CA PHE A 251 7.63 -20.73 11.70
C PHE A 251 6.61 -21.12 10.63
N ALA A 252 7.08 -21.43 9.43
CA ALA A 252 6.27 -21.86 8.32
C ALA A 252 5.95 -23.36 8.42
N LEU A 253 4.68 -23.66 8.70
CA LEU A 253 4.13 -25.01 8.72
C LEU A 253 3.42 -25.30 7.39
N ASN A 254 4.18 -25.84 6.45
CA ASN A 254 3.76 -26.10 5.08
C ASN A 254 2.87 -27.34 4.97
N LEU A 255 1.95 -27.33 4.01
CA LEU A 255 1.11 -28.47 3.67
C LEU A 255 1.61 -29.09 2.35
N PRO A 256 2.52 -30.08 2.37
CA PRO A 256 3.09 -30.63 1.14
C PRO A 256 2.06 -31.36 0.27
N GLY A 257 0.95 -31.80 0.86
CA GLY A 257 -0.19 -32.36 0.13
C GLY A 257 -1.22 -31.32 -0.31
N GLU A 258 -0.96 -30.02 -0.08
CA GLU A 258 -1.80 -28.89 -0.45
C GLU A 258 -3.28 -29.12 -0.05
N GLY A 259 -4.24 -28.84 -0.94
CA GLY A 259 -5.67 -29.01 -0.68
C GLY A 259 -6.08 -30.43 -0.32
N ALA A 260 -5.34 -31.45 -0.79
CA ALA A 260 -5.66 -32.86 -0.47
C ALA A 260 -5.33 -33.23 0.98
N GLN A 261 -4.48 -32.47 1.67
CA GLN A 261 -4.07 -32.73 3.05
C GLN A 261 -5.03 -32.15 4.10
N LEU A 262 -5.93 -31.23 3.71
CA LEU A 262 -6.79 -30.49 4.66
C LEU A 262 -7.64 -31.40 5.55
N ALA A 263 -8.20 -32.48 5.01
CA ALA A 263 -8.99 -33.45 5.79
C ALA A 263 -8.14 -34.27 6.79
N GLU A 264 -6.84 -34.39 6.56
CA GLU A 264 -5.90 -35.04 7.48
C GLU A 264 -5.54 -34.11 8.66
N VAL A 265 -5.44 -32.79 8.42
CA VAL A 265 -5.15 -31.79 9.45
C VAL A 265 -6.14 -31.93 10.62
N LEU A 266 -7.44 -32.03 10.32
CA LEU A 266 -8.51 -32.18 11.32
C LEU A 266 -8.40 -33.45 12.18
N LYS A 267 -7.66 -34.46 11.73
CA LYS A 267 -7.42 -35.72 12.43
C LYS A 267 -6.08 -35.74 13.17
N SER A 268 -5.27 -34.69 12.99
CA SER A 268 -3.87 -34.64 13.39
C SER A 268 -3.63 -33.86 14.69
N ARG A 269 -4.62 -33.83 15.60
CA ARG A 269 -4.50 -33.12 16.89
C ARG A 269 -3.20 -33.44 17.62
N ARG A 270 -2.78 -34.71 17.64
CA ARG A 270 -1.55 -35.12 18.34
C ARG A 270 -0.31 -34.45 17.75
N TYR A 271 -0.22 -34.38 16.42
CA TYR A 271 0.88 -33.75 15.71
C TYR A 271 0.91 -32.24 15.97
N VAL A 272 -0.24 -31.56 15.82
CA VAL A 272 -0.33 -30.11 16.10
C VAL A 272 0.11 -29.80 17.54
N MET A 273 -0.27 -30.62 18.52
CA MET A 273 0.22 -30.46 19.89
C MET A 273 1.71 -30.69 20.06
N ASP A 274 2.33 -31.55 19.26
CA ASP A 274 3.79 -31.75 19.30
C ASP A 274 4.52 -30.56 18.67
N VAL A 275 3.96 -29.95 17.62
CA VAL A 275 4.45 -28.66 17.10
C VAL A 275 4.31 -27.56 18.15
N ILE A 276 3.15 -27.41 18.81
CA ILE A 276 2.96 -26.40 19.87
C ILE A 276 3.98 -26.60 21.02
N LYS A 277 4.24 -27.85 21.42
CA LYS A 277 5.27 -28.14 22.44
C LYS A 277 6.68 -27.76 21.99
N LEU A 278 6.99 -27.92 20.71
CA LEU A 278 8.25 -27.49 20.13
C LEU A 278 8.36 -25.97 20.16
N LEU A 279 7.33 -25.25 19.75
CA LEU A 279 7.29 -23.79 19.77
C LEU A 279 7.42 -23.24 21.21
N ASN A 280 6.66 -23.81 22.15
CA ASN A 280 6.75 -23.47 23.59
C ASN A 280 8.07 -23.90 24.26
N SER A 281 9.03 -24.48 23.52
CA SER A 281 10.34 -24.84 24.07
C SER A 281 11.29 -23.64 24.21
N VAL A 282 10.92 -22.48 23.64
CA VAL A 282 11.68 -21.23 23.67
C VAL A 282 10.78 -20.06 24.10
N ASP A 283 11.40 -19.00 24.63
CA ASP A 283 10.71 -17.78 25.08
C ASP A 283 11.06 -16.61 24.15
N VAL A 284 10.59 -16.68 22.91
CA VAL A 284 10.71 -15.62 21.89
C VAL A 284 9.38 -15.43 21.15
N PRO A 285 9.15 -14.28 20.50
CA PRO A 285 8.00 -14.10 19.64
C PRO A 285 7.99 -15.11 18.49
N ILE A 286 6.88 -15.83 18.32
CA ILE A 286 6.69 -16.79 17.23
C ILE A 286 5.49 -16.39 16.37
N PHE A 287 5.66 -16.40 15.06
CA PHE A 287 4.64 -16.23 14.05
C PHE A 287 4.45 -17.57 13.33
N LEU A 288 3.41 -18.34 13.70
CA LEU A 288 3.09 -19.62 13.07
C LEU A 288 2.30 -19.37 11.77
N ARG A 289 3.00 -19.48 10.65
CA ARG A 289 2.40 -19.42 9.31
C ARG A 289 1.95 -20.81 8.88
N PHE A 290 0.65 -21.08 8.98
CA PHE A 290 0.07 -22.38 8.64
C PHE A 290 -0.52 -22.37 7.23
N GLY A 291 -0.11 -23.33 6.38
CA GLY A 291 -0.72 -23.57 5.07
C GLY A 291 -0.68 -22.34 4.16
N ALA A 292 0.48 -21.70 4.04
CA ALA A 292 0.65 -20.50 3.22
C ALA A 292 0.39 -20.77 1.73
N GLU A 293 0.12 -19.68 1.00
CA GLU A 293 -0.07 -19.67 -0.45
C GLU A 293 -1.17 -20.61 -0.95
N MET A 294 -2.20 -20.81 -0.12
CA MET A 294 -3.34 -21.68 -0.44
C MET A 294 -4.08 -21.29 -1.73
N ASP A 295 -3.91 -20.04 -2.16
CA ASP A 295 -4.50 -19.42 -3.33
C ASP A 295 -3.71 -19.67 -4.64
N THR A 296 -2.57 -20.39 -4.57
CA THR A 296 -1.79 -20.78 -5.77
C THR A 296 -1.41 -22.27 -5.80
N TRP A 297 -1.92 -23.07 -4.86
CA TRP A 297 -1.65 -24.51 -4.82
C TRP A 297 -2.05 -25.25 -6.11
N THR A 298 -1.21 -26.20 -6.51
CA THR A 298 -1.43 -27.03 -7.71
C THR A 298 -2.65 -27.94 -7.53
N THR A 299 -2.83 -28.45 -6.32
CA THR A 299 -3.99 -29.17 -5.83
C THR A 299 -4.85 -28.17 -5.06
N PRO A 300 -5.87 -27.58 -5.70
CA PRO A 300 -6.57 -26.44 -5.12
C PRO A 300 -7.30 -26.83 -3.84
N ALA A 301 -7.32 -25.92 -2.88
CA ALA A 301 -8.12 -26.05 -1.68
C ALA A 301 -9.58 -25.66 -1.93
N ASP A 302 -10.51 -26.40 -1.34
CA ASP A 302 -11.86 -25.87 -1.10
C ASP A 302 -11.76 -24.79 0.00
N PRO A 303 -12.26 -23.56 -0.21
CA PRO A 303 -12.09 -22.49 0.78
C PRO A 303 -12.69 -22.82 2.15
N ALA A 304 -13.84 -23.51 2.20
CA ALA A 304 -14.46 -23.89 3.47
C ALA A 304 -13.62 -24.95 4.21
N ALA A 305 -13.07 -25.93 3.49
CA ALA A 305 -12.17 -26.92 4.06
C ALA A 305 -10.86 -26.31 4.57
N PHE A 306 -10.32 -25.31 3.86
CA PHE A 306 -9.13 -24.57 4.33
C PHE A 306 -9.44 -23.79 5.61
N ILE A 307 -10.56 -23.06 5.63
CA ILE A 307 -11.00 -22.32 6.81
C ILE A 307 -11.17 -23.27 8.00
N GLU A 308 -11.80 -24.43 7.82
CA GLU A 308 -11.98 -25.43 8.90
C GLU A 308 -10.63 -25.93 9.44
N ALA A 309 -9.69 -26.27 8.56
CA ALA A 309 -8.35 -26.72 8.94
C ALA A 309 -7.55 -25.62 9.67
N PHE A 310 -7.61 -24.37 9.18
CA PHE A 310 -6.92 -23.25 9.81
C PHE A 310 -7.48 -22.98 11.21
N ARG A 311 -8.82 -22.92 11.35
CA ARG A 311 -9.48 -22.71 12.64
C ARG A 311 -9.12 -23.79 13.65
N PHE A 312 -9.09 -25.05 13.23
CA PHE A 312 -8.66 -26.17 14.08
C PHE A 312 -7.24 -25.98 14.63
N VAL A 313 -6.29 -25.52 13.81
CA VAL A 313 -4.92 -25.25 14.28
C VAL A 313 -4.89 -24.02 15.19
N ALA A 314 -5.57 -22.94 14.81
CA ALA A 314 -5.61 -21.69 15.58
C ALA A 314 -6.22 -21.90 16.98
N GLU A 315 -7.33 -22.62 17.10
CA GLU A 315 -7.95 -22.95 18.39
C GLU A 315 -6.98 -23.70 19.31
N LEU A 316 -6.24 -24.67 18.77
CA LEU A 316 -5.25 -25.40 19.56
C LEU A 316 -4.08 -24.51 19.99
N VAL A 317 -3.64 -23.60 19.14
CA VAL A 317 -2.58 -22.64 19.46
C VAL A 317 -3.05 -21.69 20.56
N HIS A 318 -4.17 -21.00 20.37
CA HIS A 318 -4.71 -20.05 21.33
C HIS A 318 -5.10 -20.68 22.67
N GLU A 319 -5.50 -21.96 22.71
CA GLU A 319 -5.79 -22.68 23.96
C GLU A 319 -4.51 -23.00 24.77
N HIS A 320 -3.34 -23.13 24.12
CA HIS A 320 -2.14 -23.70 24.74
C HIS A 320 -0.90 -22.79 24.75
N THR A 321 -0.98 -21.59 24.17
CA THR A 321 0.12 -20.62 24.17
C THR A 321 -0.39 -19.19 23.98
N ASP A 322 0.32 -18.24 24.59
CA ASP A 322 0.08 -16.80 24.55
C ASP A 322 1.20 -16.03 23.82
N HIS A 323 2.26 -16.71 23.38
CA HIS A 323 3.41 -16.11 22.66
C HIS A 323 3.57 -16.63 21.23
N VAL A 324 2.61 -17.41 20.71
CA VAL A 324 2.57 -17.84 19.30
C VAL A 324 1.39 -17.16 18.62
N ALA A 325 1.68 -16.36 17.60
CA ALA A 325 0.69 -15.69 16.77
C ALA A 325 0.37 -16.52 15.52
N MET A 326 -0.92 -16.69 15.20
CA MET A 326 -1.38 -17.34 13.98
C MET A 326 -1.32 -16.37 12.78
N VAL A 327 -0.64 -16.80 11.71
CA VAL A 327 -0.50 -16.02 10.46
C VAL A 327 -1.28 -16.68 9.32
N TRP A 328 -2.24 -15.95 8.74
CA TRP A 328 -2.89 -16.32 7.49
C TRP A 328 -2.18 -15.63 6.33
N SER A 329 -1.51 -16.40 5.47
CA SER A 329 -0.54 -15.87 4.50
C SER A 329 -0.81 -16.37 3.07
N PRO A 330 -1.60 -15.63 2.27
CA PRO A 330 -1.75 -15.89 0.84
C PRO A 330 -0.51 -15.45 0.01
N THR A 331 -0.55 -15.68 -1.29
CA THR A 331 0.39 -15.04 -2.24
C THR A 331 -0.16 -13.73 -2.80
N TYR A 332 0.72 -12.90 -3.38
CA TYR A 332 0.33 -11.75 -4.19
C TYR A 332 -0.17 -12.17 -5.58
N GLY A 333 0.29 -13.31 -6.08
CA GLY A 333 0.02 -13.80 -7.43
C GLY A 333 -1.26 -14.65 -7.45
N ARG A 334 -2.41 -14.01 -7.65
CA ARG A 334 -3.68 -14.73 -7.85
C ARG A 334 -3.49 -15.82 -8.92
N ALA A 335 -3.66 -17.10 -8.58
CA ALA A 335 -4.00 -18.06 -9.61
C ALA A 335 -5.30 -17.57 -10.26
N TRP A 336 -5.32 -17.49 -11.60
CA TRP A 336 -6.41 -16.87 -12.36
C TRP A 336 -7.80 -17.15 -11.76
N MET A 337 -8.54 -16.08 -11.42
CA MET A 337 -9.92 -16.12 -10.89
C MET A 337 -10.09 -16.67 -9.46
N MET A 338 -9.03 -16.81 -8.65
CA MET A 338 -9.18 -17.09 -7.23
C MET A 338 -9.33 -15.80 -6.41
N ASP A 339 -10.39 -15.76 -5.59
CA ASP A 339 -10.61 -14.73 -4.58
C ASP A 339 -9.91 -15.16 -3.29
N VAL A 340 -8.81 -14.49 -2.96
CA VAL A 340 -8.04 -14.75 -1.75
C VAL A 340 -8.89 -14.56 -0.47
N HIS A 341 -9.84 -13.63 -0.49
CA HIS A 341 -10.70 -13.34 0.65
C HIS A 341 -11.62 -14.51 0.99
N ALA A 342 -11.91 -15.40 0.03
CA ALA A 342 -12.69 -16.62 0.27
C ALA A 342 -12.00 -17.59 1.25
N PHE A 343 -10.67 -17.50 1.40
CA PHE A 343 -9.88 -18.34 2.30
C PHE A 343 -9.69 -17.72 3.69
N TYR A 344 -10.22 -16.52 3.96
CA TYR A 344 -9.97 -15.82 5.23
C TYR A 344 -10.69 -16.51 6.41
N PRO A 345 -9.96 -17.04 7.42
CA PRO A 345 -10.54 -17.81 8.51
C PRO A 345 -11.38 -16.99 9.51
N GLY A 346 -11.24 -15.67 9.52
CA GLY A 346 -11.91 -14.77 10.45
C GLY A 346 -11.00 -14.27 11.58
N ASP A 347 -11.36 -13.11 12.11
CA ASP A 347 -10.54 -12.30 13.03
C ASP A 347 -10.18 -12.99 14.34
N ASP A 348 -11.05 -13.87 14.83
CA ASP A 348 -10.86 -14.61 16.08
C ASP A 348 -9.77 -15.69 15.96
N TYR A 349 -9.41 -16.08 14.73
CA TYR A 349 -8.45 -17.15 14.45
C TYR A 349 -7.14 -16.64 13.85
N VAL A 350 -7.13 -15.42 13.32
CA VAL A 350 -5.97 -14.82 12.64
C VAL A 350 -5.42 -13.68 13.47
N ASP A 351 -4.20 -13.81 13.96
CA ASP A 351 -3.52 -12.72 14.67
C ASP A 351 -2.85 -11.75 13.69
N TRP A 352 -2.31 -12.28 12.57
CA TRP A 352 -1.54 -11.55 11.57
C TRP A 352 -1.94 -11.91 10.15
N ILE A 353 -1.91 -10.90 9.27
CA ILE A 353 -1.99 -11.12 7.82
C ILE A 353 -0.57 -11.31 7.30
N GLY A 354 -0.30 -12.48 6.73
CA GLY A 354 0.93 -12.75 6.00
C GLY A 354 0.78 -12.46 4.52
N ILE A 355 1.91 -12.36 3.81
CA ILE A 355 1.94 -12.49 2.35
C ILE A 355 3.29 -13.03 1.89
N SER A 356 3.27 -13.95 0.94
CA SER A 356 4.45 -14.21 0.11
C SER A 356 4.48 -13.21 -1.04
N LEU A 357 5.48 -12.32 -1.07
CA LEU A 357 5.59 -11.19 -2.00
C LEU A 357 6.88 -11.30 -2.83
N TYR A 358 6.80 -12.02 -3.95
CA TYR A 358 7.89 -12.12 -4.92
C TYR A 358 7.69 -11.10 -6.05
N LEU A 359 8.75 -10.44 -6.52
CA LEU A 359 8.66 -9.41 -7.55
C LEU A 359 9.35 -9.91 -8.82
N ASN A 360 8.65 -9.86 -9.95
CA ASN A 360 9.16 -10.37 -11.22
C ASN A 360 9.15 -9.31 -12.33
N ALA A 361 10.32 -9.08 -12.95
CA ALA A 361 10.45 -8.27 -14.16
C ALA A 361 9.59 -8.84 -15.30
N HIS A 362 9.55 -10.17 -15.40
CA HIS A 362 8.84 -10.90 -16.43
C HIS A 362 7.99 -12.02 -15.84
N PRO A 363 6.70 -12.11 -16.19
CA PRO A 363 5.84 -13.19 -15.69
C PRO A 363 6.19 -14.53 -16.36
N PHE A 364 5.86 -15.63 -15.68
CA PHE A 364 5.97 -17.01 -16.19
C PHE A 364 7.40 -17.48 -16.55
N GLY A 365 8.44 -16.83 -16.04
CA GLY A 365 9.83 -17.22 -16.30
C GLY A 365 10.29 -17.09 -17.75
N ARG A 366 9.54 -16.36 -18.60
CA ARG A 366 9.88 -16.06 -19.99
C ARG A 366 10.32 -14.60 -20.14
N THR A 367 11.16 -14.28 -21.12
CA THR A 367 11.73 -12.92 -21.30
C THR A 367 11.36 -12.26 -22.64
N VAL A 368 10.52 -12.91 -23.45
CA VAL A 368 10.12 -12.40 -24.77
C VAL A 368 8.59 -12.29 -24.82
N PHE A 369 8.12 -11.10 -25.18
CA PHE A 369 6.71 -10.72 -25.19
C PHE A 369 6.37 -9.90 -26.43
N THR A 370 5.17 -10.08 -26.97
CA THR A 370 4.57 -9.18 -27.96
C THR A 370 4.10 -7.89 -27.29
N GLU A 371 3.91 -6.81 -28.07
CA GLU A 371 3.34 -5.56 -27.56
C GLU A 371 1.97 -5.77 -26.87
N GLN A 372 1.16 -6.70 -27.36
CA GLN A 372 -0.13 -7.03 -26.75
C GLN A 372 0.02 -7.69 -25.38
N GLU A 373 1.05 -8.51 -25.19
CA GLU A 373 1.31 -9.18 -23.91
C GLU A 373 1.92 -8.22 -22.88
N LEU A 374 2.75 -7.27 -23.32
CA LEU A 374 3.28 -6.21 -22.45
C LEU A 374 2.15 -5.38 -21.81
N ARG A 375 1.05 -5.13 -22.54
CA ARG A 375 -0.13 -4.44 -22.01
C ARG A 375 -0.84 -5.20 -20.87
N ASN A 376 -0.56 -6.49 -20.71
CA ASN A 376 -1.12 -7.31 -19.63
C ASN A 376 -0.21 -7.37 -18.40
N PHE A 377 0.94 -6.68 -18.38
CA PHE A 377 1.84 -6.71 -17.22
C PHE A 377 1.21 -6.13 -15.96
N THR A 378 0.30 -5.15 -16.10
CA THR A 378 -0.51 -4.63 -14.98
C THR A 378 -1.44 -5.68 -14.37
N TYR A 379 -1.87 -6.65 -15.17
CA TYR A 379 -2.68 -7.78 -14.70
C TYR A 379 -1.82 -8.81 -13.95
N PHE A 380 -0.60 -9.06 -14.42
CA PHE A 380 0.33 -10.00 -13.79
C PHE A 380 1.20 -9.38 -12.69
N MET A 381 1.07 -8.07 -12.44
CA MET A 381 1.89 -7.33 -11.48
C MET A 381 3.39 -7.53 -11.72
N ALA A 382 3.80 -7.39 -13.00
CA ALA A 382 5.15 -7.62 -13.45
C ALA A 382 5.80 -6.36 -14.05
N GLY A 383 7.12 -6.33 -14.14
CA GLY A 383 7.86 -5.19 -14.70
C GLY A 383 7.63 -3.92 -13.88
N ASP A 384 7.14 -2.85 -14.51
CA ASP A 384 6.78 -1.60 -13.81
C ASP A 384 5.53 -1.74 -12.94
N ALA A 385 4.69 -2.76 -13.19
CA ALA A 385 3.55 -3.09 -12.34
C ALA A 385 3.91 -3.99 -11.15
N ALA A 386 5.18 -4.38 -11.01
CA ALA A 386 5.66 -5.12 -9.82
C ALA A 386 5.96 -4.18 -8.64
N GLU A 387 5.20 -3.10 -8.48
CA GLU A 387 5.40 -2.09 -7.43
C GLU A 387 4.75 -2.55 -6.12
N PRO A 388 5.52 -2.77 -5.05
CA PRO A 388 5.05 -3.49 -3.86
C PRO A 388 3.96 -2.76 -3.09
N VAL A 389 3.95 -1.41 -3.05
CA VAL A 389 2.89 -0.65 -2.37
C VAL A 389 1.54 -0.92 -3.04
N ARG A 390 1.44 -0.81 -4.36
CA ARG A 390 0.19 -1.08 -5.10
C ARG A 390 -0.27 -2.53 -5.09
N ILE A 391 0.67 -3.48 -5.07
CA ILE A 391 0.34 -4.89 -4.92
C ILE A 391 -0.38 -5.11 -3.58
N MET A 392 0.12 -4.48 -2.51
CA MET A 392 -0.43 -4.64 -1.16
C MET A 392 -1.74 -3.89 -0.89
N GLU A 393 -2.12 -2.93 -1.74
CA GLU A 393 -3.27 -2.05 -1.52
C GLU A 393 -4.58 -2.80 -1.20
N GLU A 394 -4.84 -3.92 -1.88
CA GLU A 394 -6.05 -4.72 -1.67
C GLU A 394 -6.13 -5.32 -0.27
N LEU A 395 -5.08 -6.02 0.15
CA LEU A 395 -5.06 -6.67 1.47
C LEU A 395 -5.02 -5.63 2.59
N ILE A 396 -4.24 -4.55 2.41
CA ILE A 396 -4.21 -3.45 3.38
C ILE A 396 -5.58 -2.79 3.50
N THR A 397 -6.30 -2.59 2.41
CA THR A 397 -7.67 -2.04 2.46
C THR A 397 -8.64 -2.99 3.17
N ALA A 398 -8.49 -4.30 2.96
CA ALA A 398 -9.39 -5.29 3.55
C ALA A 398 -9.15 -5.54 5.05
N TYR A 399 -7.91 -5.43 5.52
CA TYR A 399 -7.51 -5.91 6.86
C TYR A 399 -6.62 -4.95 7.67
N GLY A 400 -6.07 -3.91 7.04
CA GLY A 400 -5.12 -2.98 7.64
C GLY A 400 -5.72 -1.96 8.61
N ASP A 401 -7.01 -2.05 8.93
CA ASP A 401 -7.64 -1.31 10.03
C ASP A 401 -7.65 -2.12 11.35
N ARG A 402 -7.31 -3.41 11.29
CA ARG A 402 -7.52 -4.34 12.41
C ARG A 402 -6.46 -5.41 12.63
N LYS A 403 -5.55 -5.64 11.68
CA LYS A 403 -4.48 -6.64 11.80
C LYS A 403 -3.11 -6.07 11.39
N PRO A 404 -2.03 -6.43 12.11
CA PRO A 404 -0.67 -6.22 11.62
C PRO A 404 -0.33 -7.20 10.49
N PHE A 405 0.70 -6.84 9.73
CA PHE A 405 1.13 -7.55 8.54
C PHE A 405 2.58 -8.02 8.63
N ILE A 406 2.82 -9.22 8.11
CA ILE A 406 4.15 -9.80 7.89
C ILE A 406 4.31 -10.10 6.40
N ILE A 407 5.40 -9.63 5.79
CA ILE A 407 5.84 -10.13 4.50
C ILE A 407 6.57 -11.45 4.79
N SER A 408 5.80 -12.54 4.74
CA SER A 408 6.19 -13.89 5.16
C SER A 408 7.33 -14.47 4.33
N GLU A 409 7.36 -14.12 3.05
CA GLU A 409 8.47 -14.40 2.15
C GLU A 409 8.58 -13.24 1.17
N SER A 410 9.80 -12.86 0.82
CA SER A 410 10.04 -11.82 -0.16
C SER A 410 11.27 -12.10 -1.01
N GLY A 411 11.26 -11.57 -2.23
CA GLY A 411 12.37 -11.67 -3.16
C GLY A 411 12.07 -10.90 -4.44
N ALA A 412 13.09 -10.50 -5.19
CA ALA A 412 12.92 -10.00 -6.55
C ALA A 412 13.81 -10.78 -7.49
N SER A 413 13.25 -11.21 -8.63
CA SER A 413 13.98 -12.05 -9.58
C SER A 413 15.09 -11.23 -10.24
N HIS A 414 16.32 -11.35 -9.73
CA HIS A 414 17.49 -10.68 -10.28
C HIS A 414 18.10 -11.44 -11.45
N ARG A 415 17.69 -12.70 -11.67
CA ARG A 415 18.14 -13.50 -12.80
C ARG A 415 17.09 -14.49 -13.28
N TYR A 416 16.95 -14.63 -14.59
CA TYR A 416 16.15 -15.67 -15.24
C TYR A 416 17.08 -16.74 -15.81
N ARG A 417 16.92 -18.00 -15.38
CA ARG A 417 17.78 -19.15 -15.71
C ARG A 417 17.33 -19.90 -16.96
N ILE A 418 18.28 -20.60 -17.59
CA ILE A 418 18.04 -21.52 -18.71
C ILE A 418 17.69 -22.90 -18.15
N ILE A 419 16.47 -23.36 -18.35
CA ILE A 419 16.04 -24.69 -17.86
C ILE A 419 15.65 -25.63 -19.01
N ASP A 420 15.26 -25.10 -20.17
CA ASP A 420 14.71 -25.88 -21.29
C ASP A 420 15.37 -25.59 -22.66
N GLY A 421 16.48 -24.82 -22.67
CA GLY A 421 17.19 -24.44 -23.90
C GLY A 421 16.46 -23.43 -24.79
N LYS A 422 15.34 -22.84 -24.33
CA LYS A 422 14.58 -21.82 -25.07
C LYS A 422 14.74 -20.40 -24.53
N SER A 423 15.15 -20.25 -23.27
CA SER A 423 15.39 -18.94 -22.64
C SER A 423 16.87 -18.56 -22.68
N THR A 424 17.16 -17.26 -22.81
CA THR A 424 18.48 -16.68 -22.53
C THR A 424 18.61 -16.43 -21.02
N SER A 425 19.80 -16.66 -20.43
CA SER A 425 20.06 -16.18 -19.07
C SER A 425 19.96 -14.65 -19.10
N HIS A 426 19.00 -14.08 -18.38
CA HIS A 426 18.76 -12.64 -18.36
C HIS A 426 19.06 -12.10 -16.96
N ASP A 427 19.89 -11.07 -16.90
CA ASP A 427 20.25 -10.37 -15.66
C ASP A 427 19.29 -9.20 -15.48
N GLU A 428 18.64 -9.15 -14.33
CA GLU A 428 17.68 -8.12 -13.91
C GLU A 428 18.08 -7.54 -12.54
N THR A 429 19.38 -7.56 -12.21
CA THR A 429 19.87 -7.13 -10.89
C THR A 429 19.48 -5.69 -10.56
N ASP A 430 19.61 -4.76 -11.51
CA ASP A 430 19.29 -3.34 -11.29
C ASP A 430 17.79 -3.15 -11.08
N TRP A 431 16.97 -3.81 -11.90
CA TRP A 431 15.52 -3.82 -11.74
C TRP A 431 15.09 -4.41 -10.38
N ALA A 432 15.72 -5.52 -9.96
CA ALA A 432 15.44 -6.16 -8.68
C ALA A 432 15.83 -5.25 -7.50
N ILE A 433 16.93 -4.51 -7.62
CA ILE A 433 17.35 -3.50 -6.64
C ILE A 433 16.31 -2.37 -6.54
N ASP A 434 15.80 -1.87 -7.66
CA ASP A 434 14.78 -0.80 -7.65
C ASP A 434 13.50 -1.28 -6.94
N ARG A 435 12.99 -2.46 -7.32
CA ARG A 435 11.77 -3.04 -6.75
C ARG A 435 11.91 -3.41 -5.27
N LEU A 436 13.06 -3.94 -4.85
CA LEU A 436 13.31 -4.21 -3.43
C LEU A 436 13.57 -2.93 -2.64
N SER A 437 14.13 -1.88 -3.24
CA SER A 437 14.22 -0.57 -2.57
C SER A 437 12.82 -0.03 -2.24
N GLU A 438 11.85 -0.19 -3.13
CA GLU A 438 10.45 0.13 -2.85
C GLU A 438 9.86 -0.76 -1.73
N LEU A 439 10.17 -2.07 -1.73
CA LEU A 439 9.69 -3.00 -0.70
C LEU A 439 10.27 -2.67 0.68
N TYR A 440 11.56 -2.38 0.79
CA TYR A 440 12.21 -2.14 2.09
C TYR A 440 12.03 -0.71 2.60
N TYR A 441 11.88 0.28 1.72
CA TYR A 441 11.68 1.65 2.17
C TYR A 441 10.23 2.14 2.06
N ASN A 442 9.62 2.02 0.88
CA ASN A 442 8.32 2.66 0.64
C ASN A 442 7.18 1.86 1.27
N LEU A 443 7.20 0.53 1.16
CA LEU A 443 6.11 -0.30 1.67
C LEU A 443 5.85 -0.11 3.17
N PRO A 444 6.82 -0.28 4.08
CA PRO A 444 6.62 -0.02 5.50
C PRO A 444 6.43 1.47 5.86
N MET A 445 6.90 2.40 5.02
CA MET A 445 6.64 3.84 5.18
C MET A 445 5.18 4.19 4.87
N VAL A 446 4.64 3.68 3.76
CA VAL A 446 3.27 3.94 3.29
C VAL A 446 2.26 3.15 4.12
N TYR A 447 2.59 1.91 4.48
CA TYR A 447 1.76 1.02 5.27
C TYR A 447 2.44 0.66 6.59
N PRO A 448 2.26 1.46 7.65
CA PRO A 448 2.84 1.20 8.97
C PRO A 448 2.27 -0.07 9.66
N GLN A 449 1.27 -0.71 9.04
CA GLN A 449 0.78 -2.03 9.39
C GLN A 449 1.79 -3.14 9.11
N ILE A 450 2.74 -2.94 8.19
CA ILE A 450 3.85 -3.87 7.97
C ILE A 450 4.76 -3.82 9.19
N LYS A 451 4.85 -4.93 9.92
CA LYS A 451 5.65 -5.05 11.15
C LYS A 451 6.73 -6.11 11.08
N ALA A 452 6.77 -6.91 10.03
CA ALA A 452 7.81 -7.90 9.81
C ALA A 452 8.05 -8.15 8.31
N ILE A 453 9.30 -8.38 7.92
CA ILE A 453 9.71 -8.76 6.56
C ILE A 453 10.74 -9.90 6.64
N ALA A 454 10.39 -11.07 6.13
CA ALA A 454 11.30 -12.18 5.94
C ALA A 454 11.74 -12.26 4.46
N HIS A 455 13.05 -12.36 4.23
CA HIS A 455 13.61 -12.48 2.89
C HIS A 455 14.01 -13.92 2.57
N PHE A 456 13.66 -14.37 1.37
CA PHE A 456 13.91 -15.74 0.93
C PHE A 456 15.26 -15.85 0.22
N ASP A 457 16.30 -16.11 0.99
CA ASP A 457 17.67 -16.26 0.48
C ASP A 457 18.09 -17.73 0.26
N VAL A 458 17.28 -18.49 -0.48
CA VAL A 458 17.58 -19.88 -0.80
C VAL A 458 17.69 -20.07 -2.31
N VAL A 459 18.85 -20.56 -2.77
CA VAL A 459 19.09 -20.85 -4.18
C VAL A 459 18.31 -22.10 -4.62
N ARG A 460 17.39 -21.92 -5.57
CA ARG A 460 16.60 -23.00 -6.18
C ARG A 460 17.04 -23.27 -7.63
N PRO A 461 18.05 -24.12 -7.88
CA PRO A 461 18.66 -24.26 -9.21
C PRO A 461 17.72 -24.82 -10.29
N THR A 462 16.59 -25.41 -9.90
CA THR A 462 15.56 -25.95 -10.79
C THR A 462 14.44 -24.95 -11.11
N GLU A 463 14.50 -23.73 -10.58
CA GLU A 463 13.49 -22.68 -10.81
C GLU A 463 14.00 -21.62 -11.79
N TYR A 464 13.08 -21.12 -12.63
CA TYR A 464 13.39 -20.14 -13.67
C TYR A 464 13.90 -18.84 -13.07
N CYS A 465 13.27 -18.37 -12.00
CA CYS A 465 13.64 -17.13 -11.33
C CYS A 465 14.63 -17.40 -10.20
N ASP A 466 15.65 -16.55 -10.09
CA ASP A 466 16.57 -16.51 -8.96
C ASP A 466 16.25 -15.31 -8.09
N TYR A 467 15.86 -15.56 -6.84
CA TYR A 467 15.52 -14.56 -5.85
C TYR A 467 16.60 -14.39 -4.77
N ALA A 468 17.55 -15.32 -4.68
CA ALA A 468 18.47 -15.41 -3.56
C ALA A 468 19.45 -14.23 -3.53
N LEU A 469 19.71 -13.67 -2.35
CA LEU A 469 20.76 -12.68 -2.14
C LEU A 469 22.13 -13.32 -2.39
N SER A 470 22.32 -14.52 -1.86
CA SER A 470 23.57 -15.28 -1.88
C SER A 470 24.10 -15.63 -3.28
N SER A 471 23.26 -15.56 -4.31
CA SER A 471 23.69 -15.73 -5.71
C SER A 471 24.10 -14.42 -6.40
N ASN A 472 23.96 -13.27 -5.74
CA ASN A 472 24.27 -11.95 -6.29
C ASN A 472 24.89 -10.98 -5.26
N ALA A 473 26.19 -10.69 -5.39
CA ALA A 473 26.91 -9.82 -4.46
C ALA A 473 26.42 -8.37 -4.43
N LYS A 474 26.02 -7.81 -5.59
CA LYS A 474 25.50 -6.43 -5.68
C LYS A 474 24.17 -6.31 -4.93
N LEU A 475 23.30 -7.30 -5.12
CA LEU A 475 22.02 -7.39 -4.42
C LEU A 475 22.22 -7.55 -2.91
N THR A 476 23.15 -8.41 -2.49
CA THR A 476 23.49 -8.60 -1.08
C THR A 476 23.99 -7.31 -0.42
N GLU A 477 24.91 -6.59 -1.06
CA GLU A 477 25.44 -5.31 -0.56
C GLU A 477 24.31 -4.28 -0.38
N GLN A 478 23.40 -4.22 -1.35
CA GLN A 478 22.27 -3.32 -1.30
C GLN A 478 21.27 -3.70 -0.19
N TYR A 479 20.98 -5.00 -0.01
CA TYR A 479 20.15 -5.50 1.08
C TYR A 479 20.68 -5.07 2.46
N LEU A 480 21.99 -5.21 2.67
CA LEU A 480 22.65 -4.79 3.92
C LEU A 480 22.61 -3.26 4.14
N THR A 481 22.26 -2.47 3.13
CA THR A 481 22.03 -1.02 3.25
C THR A 481 20.58 -0.73 3.63
N TRP A 482 19.61 -1.38 2.98
CA TRP A 482 18.19 -1.20 3.27
C TRP A 482 17.84 -1.51 4.73
N VAL A 483 18.30 -2.65 5.23
CA VAL A 483 17.96 -3.15 6.57
C VAL A 483 18.60 -2.34 7.71
N LYS A 484 19.51 -1.41 7.41
CA LYS A 484 20.07 -0.46 8.40
C LYS A 484 19.19 0.78 8.61
N ASP A 485 18.13 0.94 7.82
CA ASP A 485 17.22 2.07 7.95
C ASP A 485 16.63 2.14 9.37
N GLY A 486 16.37 3.37 9.84
CA GLY A 486 15.90 3.59 11.20
C GLY A 486 14.51 3.00 11.49
N MET A 487 13.75 2.59 10.47
CA MET A 487 12.47 1.90 10.63
C MET A 487 12.60 0.41 11.02
N PHE A 488 13.78 -0.19 10.85
CA PHE A 488 14.00 -1.60 11.15
C PHE A 488 14.51 -1.80 12.58
N ILE A 489 13.94 -2.80 13.26
CA ILE A 489 14.36 -3.21 14.60
C ILE A 489 15.69 -3.96 14.47
N GLN A 490 16.71 -3.48 15.19
CA GLN A 490 18.08 -4.00 15.13
C GLN A 490 18.42 -4.82 16.37
N ASP A 491 19.38 -5.73 16.22
CA ASP A 491 20.09 -6.49 17.27
C ASP A 491 19.25 -7.51 18.06
N SER A 492 17.96 -7.26 18.27
CA SER A 492 17.02 -8.16 18.95
C SER A 492 15.57 -7.72 18.73
N HIS A 493 14.64 -8.66 18.78
CA HIS A 493 13.19 -8.40 18.77
C HIS A 493 12.68 -7.54 19.93
N GLU A 494 13.45 -7.44 21.03
CA GLU A 494 13.08 -6.61 22.19
C GLU A 494 13.30 -5.10 21.94
N ASN A 495 14.09 -4.75 20.94
CA ASN A 495 14.42 -3.38 20.62
C ASN A 495 13.28 -2.67 19.87
N LYS A 496 13.39 -1.34 19.80
CA LYS A 496 12.47 -0.50 19.03
C LYS A 496 13.20 0.14 17.84
N ALA A 497 12.45 0.40 16.77
CA ALA A 497 12.94 1.23 15.69
C ALA A 497 13.23 2.67 16.16
N LYS A 498 14.08 3.37 15.42
CA LYS A 498 14.51 4.74 15.72
C LYS A 498 13.54 5.80 15.19
N VAL A 499 12.80 5.47 14.13
CA VAL A 499 11.92 6.40 13.44
C VAL A 499 10.72 5.65 12.85
N SER A 500 9.56 6.30 12.86
CA SER A 500 8.44 5.95 12.02
C SER A 500 8.16 7.10 11.04
N TRP A 501 7.39 6.83 10.00
CA TRP A 501 7.11 7.81 8.96
C TRP A 501 5.62 8.06 8.89
N LYS A 502 5.25 9.32 9.11
CA LYS A 502 3.85 9.76 9.07
C LYS A 502 3.56 10.45 7.75
N LYS A 503 2.49 10.02 7.08
CA LYS A 503 2.00 10.71 5.88
C LYS A 503 1.59 12.14 6.24
N ALA A 504 2.13 13.13 5.54
CA ALA A 504 1.72 14.51 5.70
C ALA A 504 0.30 14.70 5.16
N GLY A 505 -0.59 15.27 5.98
CA GLY A 505 -1.84 15.85 5.50
C GLY A 505 -1.57 17.10 4.66
N ALA A 506 -2.60 17.68 4.06
CA ALA A 506 -2.46 18.99 3.39
C ALA A 506 -1.82 20.04 4.31
N ASP A 507 -2.07 19.90 5.62
CA ASP A 507 -1.41 20.62 6.69
C ASP A 507 -0.74 19.61 7.66
N PHE A 508 0.47 19.90 8.12
CA PHE A 508 1.13 19.15 9.20
C PHE A 508 1.95 20.09 10.10
N THR A 509 2.43 19.59 11.24
CA THR A 509 3.19 20.39 12.21
C THR A 509 4.62 19.87 12.34
N ALA A 510 5.58 20.79 12.42
CA ALA A 510 6.98 20.49 12.71
C ALA A 510 7.51 21.43 13.79
N GLU A 511 8.49 21.00 14.58
CA GLU A 511 9.24 21.91 15.46
C GLU A 511 10.31 22.65 14.65
N GLN A 512 10.69 23.85 15.09
CA GLN A 512 11.92 24.50 14.62
C GLN A 512 13.10 23.54 14.85
N GLY A 513 13.94 23.40 13.83
CA GLY A 513 15.00 22.42 13.77
C GLY A 513 15.03 21.73 12.42
N VAL A 514 15.72 20.59 12.33
CA VAL A 514 15.76 19.78 11.11
C VAL A 514 14.50 18.93 11.02
N CYS A 515 13.68 19.18 9.99
CA CYS A 515 12.54 18.34 9.64
C CYS A 515 12.99 17.30 8.62
N GLN A 516 13.00 16.03 9.02
CA GLN A 516 13.31 14.91 8.13
C GLN A 516 12.08 14.50 7.34
N LEU A 517 12.23 14.44 6.02
CA LEU A 517 11.17 14.15 5.06
C LEU A 517 11.57 12.98 4.16
N ARG A 518 10.55 12.25 3.68
CA ARG A 518 10.64 11.29 2.58
C ARG A 518 9.47 11.50 1.63
N THR A 519 9.64 11.11 0.38
CA THR A 519 8.56 11.22 -0.62
C THR A 519 8.34 9.88 -1.29
N MET A 520 7.08 9.40 -1.28
CA MET A 520 6.66 8.35 -2.20
C MET A 520 6.35 9.01 -3.55
N ALA A 521 7.21 8.76 -4.54
CA ALA A 521 7.03 9.22 -5.91
C ALA A 521 6.98 8.00 -6.85
N PHE A 522 5.83 7.76 -7.47
CA PHE A 522 5.67 6.67 -8.44
C PHE A 522 4.96 7.17 -9.69
N TYR A 523 5.59 6.93 -10.83
CA TYR A 523 5.08 7.25 -12.16
C TYR A 523 5.37 6.05 -13.07
N TYR A 524 4.32 5.41 -13.59
CA TYR A 524 4.47 4.19 -14.38
C TYR A 524 5.42 4.39 -15.57
N GLY A 525 6.36 3.46 -15.76
CA GLY A 525 7.38 3.55 -16.82
C GLY A 525 8.46 4.62 -16.60
N LYS A 526 8.65 5.10 -15.37
CA LYS A 526 9.71 6.05 -14.98
C LYS A 526 10.56 5.47 -13.86
N SER A 527 11.83 5.19 -14.17
CA SER A 527 12.84 4.73 -13.22
C SER A 527 13.84 5.84 -12.84
N ASP A 528 13.87 6.95 -13.58
CA ASP A 528 14.81 8.07 -13.43
C ASP A 528 14.20 9.25 -12.68
N VAL A 529 13.39 8.99 -11.65
CA VAL A 529 12.67 10.03 -10.92
C VAL A 529 13.59 10.75 -9.93
N THR A 530 13.59 12.09 -9.97
CA THR A 530 14.22 12.97 -8.98
C THR A 530 13.16 13.81 -8.28
N VAL A 531 13.29 14.01 -6.96
CA VAL A 531 12.39 14.85 -6.16
C VAL A 531 13.14 16.09 -5.67
N THR A 532 12.56 17.28 -5.85
CA THR A 532 13.05 18.52 -5.24
C THR A 532 12.07 19.05 -4.20
N TYR A 533 12.61 19.69 -3.18
CA TYR A 533 11.89 20.21 -2.02
C TYR A 533 12.10 21.72 -1.95
N LEU A 534 11.01 22.48 -1.90
CA LEU A 534 11.05 23.93 -1.77
C LEU A 534 10.43 24.34 -0.43
N LEU A 535 11.16 25.12 0.38
CA LEU A 535 10.66 25.80 1.57
C LEU A 535 10.31 27.24 1.18
N ASP A 536 9.04 27.62 1.32
CA ASP A 536 8.54 28.96 0.94
C ASP A 536 8.93 29.38 -0.48
N GLY A 537 8.81 28.43 -1.41
CA GLY A 537 9.13 28.61 -2.83
C GLY A 537 10.62 28.68 -3.16
N LYS A 538 11.51 28.46 -2.19
CA LYS A 538 12.97 28.37 -2.40
C LYS A 538 13.42 26.93 -2.27
N GLU A 539 14.20 26.44 -3.23
CA GLU A 539 14.77 25.10 -3.16
C GLU A 539 15.62 24.95 -1.88
N ALA A 540 15.33 23.88 -1.13
CA ALA A 540 15.94 23.57 0.15
C ALA A 540 16.68 22.22 0.10
N ALA A 541 16.20 21.26 -0.69
CA ALA A 541 16.83 19.95 -0.85
C ALA A 541 16.41 19.28 -2.17
N SER A 542 17.13 18.22 -2.55
CA SER A 542 16.77 17.31 -3.64
C SER A 542 17.27 15.90 -3.37
N ALA A 543 16.63 14.91 -3.99
CA ALA A 543 17.00 13.49 -3.91
C ALA A 543 16.69 12.78 -5.22
N ASP A 544 17.61 11.95 -5.70
CA ASP A 544 17.53 11.21 -6.97
C ASP A 544 17.49 9.68 -6.78
N ASN A 545 17.48 9.22 -5.54
CA ASN A 545 17.37 7.80 -5.18
C ASN A 545 16.33 7.57 -4.08
N LEU A 546 15.75 6.38 -4.05
CA LEU A 546 14.86 5.95 -2.97
C LEU A 546 15.61 5.94 -1.63
N PRO A 547 14.96 6.33 -0.52
CA PRO A 547 13.53 6.71 -0.41
C PRO A 547 13.23 8.22 -0.56
N TYR A 548 13.97 8.91 -1.44
CA TYR A 548 13.85 10.34 -1.68
C TYR A 548 13.88 11.14 -0.36
N THR A 549 14.94 10.96 0.45
CA THR A 549 15.05 11.63 1.75
C THR A 549 15.47 13.09 1.60
N ALA A 550 14.91 13.98 2.44
CA ALA A 550 15.36 15.36 2.57
C ALA A 550 15.41 15.80 4.04
N GLU A 551 16.36 16.67 4.36
CA GLU A 551 16.45 17.37 5.65
C GLU A 551 16.19 18.85 5.42
N ILE A 552 15.05 19.34 5.92
CA ILE A 552 14.65 20.75 5.77
C ILE A 552 14.95 21.50 7.07
N ASP A 553 15.83 22.50 7.00
CA ASP A 553 16.16 23.33 8.17
C ASP A 553 15.09 24.40 8.42
N LEU A 554 14.28 24.17 9.46
CA LEU A 554 13.24 25.08 9.94
C LEU A 554 13.73 25.96 11.10
N SER A 555 15.01 25.91 11.47
CA SER A 555 15.54 26.61 12.65
C SER A 555 15.42 28.13 12.56
N SER A 556 15.41 28.67 11.33
CA SER A 556 15.27 30.11 11.06
C SER A 556 13.85 30.54 10.70
N CYS A 557 12.91 29.60 10.59
CA CYS A 557 11.51 29.89 10.35
C CYS A 557 10.89 30.50 11.61
N GLU A 558 10.11 31.58 11.44
CA GLU A 558 9.27 32.08 12.53
C GLU A 558 8.18 31.07 12.85
N PRO A 559 7.73 30.94 14.12
CA PRO A 559 6.59 30.09 14.42
C PRO A 559 5.35 30.54 13.64
N GLY A 560 4.70 29.63 12.91
CA GLY A 560 3.59 29.97 12.02
C GLY A 560 3.49 29.05 10.81
N GLU A 561 2.66 29.44 9.85
CA GLU A 561 2.48 28.70 8.60
C GLU A 561 3.61 28.98 7.61
N HIS A 562 4.18 27.92 7.07
CA HIS A 562 5.14 27.89 5.98
C HIS A 562 4.67 26.89 4.93
N THR A 563 5.33 26.87 3.78
CA THR A 563 5.02 25.92 2.70
C THR A 563 6.19 25.02 2.37
N ILE A 564 5.90 23.73 2.21
CA ILE A 564 6.81 22.76 1.61
C ILE A 564 6.19 22.30 0.30
N THR A 565 6.86 22.57 -0.82
CA THR A 565 6.45 22.06 -2.14
C THR A 565 7.41 20.96 -2.56
N VAL A 566 6.86 19.80 -2.90
CA VAL A 566 7.61 18.69 -3.52
C VAL A 566 7.33 18.66 -5.02
N ARG A 567 8.38 18.46 -5.82
CA ARG A 567 8.28 18.33 -7.28
C ARG A 567 9.02 17.09 -7.73
N ALA A 568 8.37 16.28 -8.56
CA ALA A 568 9.00 15.10 -9.18
C ALA A 568 9.33 15.39 -10.64
N PHE A 569 10.51 14.95 -11.08
CA PHE A 569 11.03 15.13 -12.43
C PHE A 569 11.54 13.81 -13.00
N SER A 570 11.51 13.68 -14.33
CA SER A 570 12.30 12.71 -15.11
C SER A 570 13.12 13.52 -16.11
N GLY A 571 14.44 13.56 -15.90
CA GLY A 571 15.30 14.58 -16.51
C GLY A 571 14.80 16.01 -16.21
N GLU A 572 14.57 16.82 -17.25
CA GLU A 572 14.05 18.18 -17.11
C GLU A 572 12.51 18.26 -17.08
N LYS A 573 11.81 17.13 -17.33
CA LYS A 573 10.35 17.12 -17.42
C LYS A 573 9.74 17.01 -16.02
N LEU A 574 8.98 18.03 -15.62
CA LEU A 574 8.11 17.97 -14.44
C LEU A 574 7.04 16.89 -14.64
N LEU A 575 6.98 15.95 -13.71
CA LEU A 575 5.98 14.87 -13.67
C LEU A 575 4.80 15.25 -12.76
N GLY A 576 5.07 15.90 -11.64
CA GLY A 576 4.05 16.33 -10.69
C GLY A 576 4.60 17.28 -9.64
N GLU A 577 3.70 18.05 -9.03
CA GLU A 577 3.99 19.00 -7.96
C GLU A 577 2.88 18.90 -6.90
N LYS A 578 3.27 18.95 -5.63
CA LYS A 578 2.31 19.04 -4.52
C LYS A 578 2.85 19.94 -3.43
N THR A 579 1.99 20.83 -2.93
CA THR A 579 2.34 21.79 -1.86
C THR A 579 1.59 21.43 -0.59
N TYR A 580 2.32 21.48 0.52
CA TYR A 580 1.88 21.21 1.88
C TYR A 580 2.09 22.46 2.73
N THR A 581 1.15 22.74 3.63
CA THR A 581 1.35 23.72 4.69
C THR A 581 2.04 23.05 5.86
N VAL A 582 3.15 23.60 6.33
CA VAL A 582 3.80 23.18 7.57
C VAL A 582 3.62 24.27 8.61
N THR A 583 2.97 23.94 9.73
CA THR A 583 2.94 24.81 10.90
C THR A 583 4.21 24.59 11.71
N VAL A 584 5.13 25.55 11.65
CA VAL A 584 6.36 25.54 12.43
C VAL A 584 6.06 25.99 13.86
N THR A 585 6.46 25.17 14.83
CA THR A 585 6.28 25.45 16.27
C THR A 585 7.61 25.57 16.98
N LYS A 586 7.66 26.27 18.11
CA LYS A 586 8.86 26.29 18.95
C LYS A 586 9.15 24.88 19.49
N PRO A 587 10.42 24.50 19.71
CA PRO A 587 10.73 23.19 20.28
C PRO A 587 10.13 23.02 21.66
N ALA A 588 9.51 21.86 21.92
CA ALA A 588 8.91 21.61 23.22
C ALA A 588 9.97 21.51 24.33
N GLN A 589 9.65 22.00 25.54
CA GLN A 589 10.58 21.98 26.67
C GLN A 589 9.87 21.81 28.02
N ILE A 590 10.62 21.28 29.00
CA ILE A 590 10.19 21.13 30.40
C ILE A 590 11.01 22.07 31.28
N LEU A 591 10.34 22.77 32.19
CA LEU A 591 10.96 23.58 33.24
C LEU A 591 10.45 23.13 34.61
N VAL A 592 11.33 22.57 35.43
CA VAL A 592 11.07 22.19 36.83
C VAL A 592 11.77 23.20 37.74
N ASN A 593 10.99 23.97 38.51
CA ASN A 593 11.48 25.09 39.32
C ASN A 593 12.39 26.05 38.51
N GLY A 594 12.04 26.30 37.24
CA GLY A 594 12.79 27.16 36.32
C GLY A 594 14.04 26.54 35.69
N LYS A 595 14.34 25.25 35.96
CA LYS A 595 15.49 24.54 35.39
C LYS A 595 15.05 23.46 34.40
N LYS A 596 15.87 23.19 33.39
CA LYS A 596 15.66 22.09 32.44
C LYS A 596 16.13 20.76 33.03
N PRO A 597 15.50 19.63 32.65
CA PRO A 597 16.06 18.29 32.91
C PRO A 597 17.47 18.17 32.33
N GLU A 598 18.39 17.54 33.07
CA GLU A 598 19.79 17.38 32.63
C GLU A 598 19.90 16.42 31.44
N SER A 599 18.98 15.46 31.35
CA SER A 599 18.86 14.55 30.20
C SER A 599 18.53 15.24 28.88
N GLY A 600 18.05 16.49 28.93
CA GLY A 600 17.46 17.17 27.78
C GLY A 600 16.04 16.70 27.44
N ALA A 601 15.38 15.94 28.32
CA ALA A 601 14.04 15.42 28.08
C ALA A 601 13.03 16.52 27.72
N LYS A 602 12.26 16.25 26.67
CA LYS A 602 11.13 17.05 26.20
C LYS A 602 9.80 16.44 26.67
N PRO A 603 8.71 17.22 26.73
CA PRO A 603 7.39 16.64 26.96
C PRO A 603 6.93 15.92 25.69
N VAL A 604 6.19 14.83 25.85
CA VAL A 604 5.67 14.03 24.74
C VAL A 604 4.14 14.10 24.76
N MET A 605 3.51 14.24 23.61
CA MET A 605 2.05 14.40 23.52
C MET A 605 1.37 13.04 23.31
N ALA A 606 0.39 12.71 24.15
CA ALA A 606 -0.50 11.55 23.93
C ALA A 606 -1.95 12.04 23.91
N ASN A 607 -2.63 11.95 22.75
CA ASN A 607 -3.99 12.46 22.57
C ASN A 607 -4.15 13.91 23.09
N ASP A 608 -3.27 14.82 22.66
CA ASP A 608 -3.19 16.23 23.10
C ASP A 608 -2.92 16.45 24.60
N VAL A 609 -2.57 15.40 25.35
CA VAL A 609 -2.14 15.49 26.76
C VAL A 609 -0.61 15.52 26.82
N PRO A 610 0.02 16.52 27.46
CA PRO A 610 1.47 16.53 27.66
C PRO A 610 1.88 15.56 28.77
N LEU A 611 2.81 14.68 28.45
CA LEU A 611 3.46 13.75 29.37
C LEU A 611 4.90 14.18 29.64
N VAL A 612 5.39 13.91 30.85
CA VAL A 612 6.76 14.22 31.29
C VAL A 612 7.44 13.00 31.94
N PRO A 613 8.78 12.90 31.91
CA PRO A 613 9.49 11.77 32.51
C PRO A 613 9.32 11.78 34.04
N LEU A 614 8.63 10.78 34.55
CA LEU A 614 8.21 10.72 35.95
C LEU A 614 9.40 10.72 36.91
N ALA A 615 10.41 9.88 36.66
CA ALA A 615 11.54 9.69 37.58
C ALA A 615 12.38 10.96 37.71
N GLU A 616 12.83 11.53 36.59
CA GLU A 616 13.67 12.73 36.57
C GLU A 616 12.93 13.96 37.12
N VAL A 617 11.65 14.15 36.75
CA VAL A 617 10.85 15.23 37.33
C VAL A 617 10.70 15.07 38.85
N MET A 618 10.47 13.85 39.35
CA MET A 618 10.36 13.61 40.81
C MET A 618 11.69 13.87 41.52
N GLU A 619 12.81 13.49 40.92
CA GLU A 619 14.16 13.76 41.44
C GLU A 619 14.42 15.27 41.55
N MET A 620 14.15 16.02 40.48
CA MET A 620 14.28 17.48 40.47
C MET A 620 13.37 18.19 41.51
N LEU A 621 12.26 17.55 41.87
CA LEU A 621 11.33 18.00 42.91
C LEU A 621 11.68 17.47 44.32
N GLY A 622 12.75 16.68 44.46
CA GLY A 622 13.18 16.10 45.73
C GLY A 622 12.23 15.03 46.28
N LYS A 623 11.46 14.36 45.42
CA LYS A 623 10.49 13.31 45.78
C LYS A 623 11.08 11.93 45.53
N LYS A 624 10.77 10.98 46.42
CA LYS A 624 11.19 9.59 46.28
C LYS A 624 10.13 8.78 45.51
N LEU A 625 10.59 8.01 44.55
CA LEU A 625 9.81 7.07 43.75
C LEU A 625 10.35 5.66 43.93
N VAL A 626 9.45 4.67 44.01
CA VAL A 626 9.78 3.25 44.03
C VAL A 626 9.16 2.60 42.79
N TRP A 627 9.99 2.00 41.96
CA TRP A 627 9.57 1.28 40.77
C TRP A 627 9.42 -0.22 41.04
N ASN A 628 8.41 -0.84 40.43
CA ASN A 628 8.21 -2.29 40.44
C ASN A 628 8.15 -2.79 39.00
N GLU A 629 9.25 -3.40 38.55
CA GLU A 629 9.41 -3.92 37.19
C GLU A 629 8.34 -4.97 36.85
N LYS A 630 8.05 -5.88 37.79
CA LYS A 630 7.18 -7.05 37.54
C LYS A 630 5.78 -6.67 37.09
N ASN A 631 5.30 -5.50 37.49
CA ASN A 631 3.97 -5.03 37.13
C ASN A 631 3.95 -3.60 36.58
N GLY A 632 5.10 -3.11 36.11
CA GLY A 632 5.24 -1.78 35.48
C GLY A 632 4.65 -0.64 36.31
N THR A 633 4.81 -0.66 37.64
CA THR A 633 4.13 0.28 38.55
C THR A 633 5.09 1.15 39.35
N ALA A 634 4.93 2.47 39.20
CA ALA A 634 5.58 3.47 40.03
C ALA A 634 4.74 3.77 41.29
N THR A 635 5.39 3.76 42.46
CA THR A 635 4.79 4.14 43.74
C THR A 635 5.48 5.38 44.31
N ILE A 636 4.71 6.43 44.58
CA ILE A 636 5.16 7.70 45.17
C ILE A 636 4.42 7.93 46.48
N THR A 637 5.10 8.47 47.50
CA THR A 637 4.47 8.81 48.78
C THR A 637 4.51 10.32 49.00
N ASN A 638 3.33 10.93 49.11
CA ASN A 638 3.15 12.34 49.42
C ASN A 638 2.49 12.49 50.79
N GLY A 639 3.28 12.79 51.82
CA GLY A 639 2.82 12.74 53.21
C GLY A 639 2.37 11.32 53.58
N THR A 640 1.09 11.15 53.95
CA THR A 640 0.48 9.83 54.25
C THR A 640 -0.20 9.19 53.04
N THR A 641 -0.28 9.90 51.90
CA THR A 641 -0.98 9.42 50.71
C THR A 641 -0.02 8.68 49.80
N ARG A 642 -0.37 7.44 49.47
CA ARG A 642 0.36 6.62 48.49
C ARG A 642 -0.28 6.75 47.12
N ILE A 643 0.52 7.07 46.12
CA ILE A 643 0.09 7.20 44.73
C ILE A 643 0.74 6.07 43.93
N LYS A 644 -0.06 5.34 43.16
CA LYS A 644 0.41 4.28 42.27
C LYS A 644 -0.04 4.56 40.85
N VAL A 645 0.90 4.44 39.92
CA VAL A 645 0.75 4.72 38.51
C VAL A 645 1.32 3.54 37.74
N THR A 646 0.55 2.96 36.83
CA THR A 646 0.92 1.76 36.10
C THR A 646 0.98 2.08 34.61
N VAL A 647 2.06 1.66 33.94
CA VAL A 647 2.22 1.82 32.49
C VAL A 647 1.07 1.14 31.75
N GLY A 648 0.54 1.79 30.72
CA GLY A 648 -0.61 1.32 29.93
C GLY A 648 -1.97 1.49 30.62
N SER A 649 -2.03 1.90 31.89
CA SER A 649 -3.29 2.06 32.63
C SER A 649 -3.65 3.52 32.85
N SER A 650 -4.82 3.95 32.35
CA SER A 650 -5.38 5.26 32.72
C SER A 650 -5.90 5.31 34.16
N ASP A 651 -5.89 4.21 34.91
CA ASP A 651 -6.34 4.18 36.30
C ASP A 651 -5.17 4.37 37.26
N MET A 652 -5.13 5.55 37.91
CA MET A 652 -4.17 5.85 38.96
C MET A 652 -4.80 5.61 40.34
N LYS A 653 -4.06 5.01 41.27
CA LYS A 653 -4.50 4.90 42.67
C LYS A 653 -3.97 6.05 43.51
N VAL A 654 -4.85 6.69 44.26
CA VAL A 654 -4.53 7.74 45.25
C VAL A 654 -5.10 7.31 46.60
N GLY A 655 -4.25 6.71 47.44
CA GLY A 655 -4.68 5.99 48.64
C GLY A 655 -5.59 4.82 48.27
N SER A 656 -6.84 4.83 48.75
CA SER A 656 -7.86 3.82 48.41
C SER A 656 -8.68 4.16 47.16
N LYS A 657 -8.59 5.39 46.63
CA LYS A 657 -9.40 5.85 45.51
C LYS A 657 -8.72 5.57 44.16
N THR A 658 -9.50 5.23 43.15
CA THR A 658 -9.06 5.25 41.75
C THR A 658 -9.38 6.62 41.15
N VAL A 659 -8.44 7.18 40.40
CA VAL A 659 -8.58 8.41 39.62
C VAL A 659 -8.23 8.11 38.18
N LYS A 660 -9.11 8.48 37.24
CA LYS A 660 -8.87 8.29 35.81
C LYS A 660 -8.00 9.41 35.25
N LEU A 661 -6.96 9.06 34.53
CA LEU A 661 -6.05 9.95 33.83
C LEU A 661 -6.57 10.25 32.42
N ALA A 662 -6.25 11.44 31.90
CA ALA A 662 -6.60 11.83 30.55
C ALA A 662 -5.81 11.06 29.47
N ALA A 663 -4.63 10.55 29.82
CA ALA A 663 -3.84 9.63 29.01
C ALA A 663 -3.19 8.58 29.92
N ALA A 664 -2.98 7.37 29.42
CA ALA A 664 -2.24 6.36 30.16
C ALA A 664 -0.74 6.73 30.23
N PRO A 665 -0.05 6.44 31.34
CA PRO A 665 1.41 6.46 31.37
C PRO A 665 1.98 5.50 30.32
N ARG A 666 3.08 5.89 29.67
CA ARG A 666 3.74 5.05 28.66
C ARG A 666 5.25 5.06 28.82
N LEU A 667 5.90 4.07 28.23
CA LEU A 667 7.35 3.98 28.19
C LEU A 667 7.85 4.67 26.91
N VAL A 668 8.67 5.71 27.06
CA VAL A 668 9.36 6.39 25.95
C VAL A 668 10.85 6.18 26.15
N GLY A 669 11.47 5.42 25.24
CA GLY A 669 12.81 4.86 25.47
C GLY A 669 12.83 4.03 26.75
N ASN A 670 13.68 4.40 27.71
CA ASN A 670 13.78 3.76 29.03
C ASN A 670 13.11 4.55 30.17
N ALA A 671 12.31 5.57 29.84
CA ALA A 671 11.69 6.45 30.83
C ALA A 671 10.17 6.31 30.82
N VAL A 672 9.58 6.27 32.02
CA VAL A 672 8.12 6.29 32.18
C VAL A 672 7.62 7.73 32.10
N TYR A 673 6.83 8.01 31.09
CA TYR A 673 6.19 9.29 30.84
C TYR A 673 4.77 9.29 31.41
N VAL A 674 4.43 10.35 32.16
CA VAL A 674 3.12 10.48 32.85
C VAL A 674 2.45 11.80 32.55
N PRO A 675 1.10 11.86 32.55
CA PRO A 675 0.36 13.11 32.48
C PRO A 675 0.71 14.04 33.66
N LEU A 676 0.68 15.35 33.43
CA LEU A 676 0.99 16.35 34.47
C LEU A 676 0.16 16.19 35.76
N ALA A 677 -1.09 15.73 35.64
CA ALA A 677 -1.98 15.42 36.76
C ALA A 677 -1.42 14.39 37.77
N VAL A 678 -0.52 13.51 37.32
CA VAL A 678 0.24 12.59 38.18
C VAL A 678 1.23 13.38 39.02
N ILE A 679 2.00 14.29 38.40
CA ILE A 679 2.99 15.13 39.08
C ILE A 679 2.33 16.01 40.13
N GLU A 680 1.19 16.63 39.81
CA GLU A 680 0.42 17.46 40.75
C GLU A 680 0.06 16.71 42.02
N ARG A 681 -0.46 15.48 41.90
CA ARG A 681 -0.87 14.68 43.05
C ARG A 681 0.32 14.08 43.79
N ALA A 682 1.29 13.56 43.05
CA ALA A 682 2.45 12.84 43.58
C ALA A 682 3.44 13.76 44.28
N ALA A 683 3.64 14.97 43.78
CA ALA A 683 4.57 15.92 44.36
C ALA A 683 3.88 17.05 45.16
N GLY A 684 2.60 17.33 44.91
CA GLY A 684 1.94 18.55 45.37
C GLY A 684 2.32 19.78 44.56
N ALA A 685 2.90 19.58 43.37
CA ALA A 685 3.38 20.67 42.52
C ALA A 685 2.23 21.32 41.74
N LYS A 686 2.40 22.59 41.37
CA LYS A 686 1.61 23.26 40.34
C LYS A 686 2.20 22.94 38.98
N THR A 687 1.35 22.56 38.02
CA THR A 687 1.78 22.30 36.65
C THR A 687 1.03 23.19 35.66
N ASN A 688 1.69 23.54 34.57
CA ASN A 688 1.07 24.28 33.47
C ASN A 688 1.68 23.85 32.13
N TRP A 689 0.84 23.71 31.11
CA TRP A 689 1.27 23.57 29.72
C TRP A 689 0.93 24.87 28.97
N ASN A 690 1.94 25.59 28.50
CA ASN A 690 1.77 26.69 27.58
C ASN A 690 1.89 26.15 26.15
N SER A 691 0.77 26.05 25.44
CA SER A 691 0.72 25.53 24.07
C SER A 691 1.42 26.44 23.06
N THR A 692 1.44 27.75 23.29
CA THR A 692 2.09 28.73 22.40
C THR A 692 3.61 28.63 22.47
N ASP A 693 4.16 28.56 23.68
CA ASP A 693 5.61 28.44 23.89
C ASP A 693 6.08 26.97 23.98
N ARG A 694 5.18 26.02 23.75
CA ARG A 694 5.37 24.57 23.91
C ARG A 694 6.16 24.21 25.18
N THR A 695 5.81 24.84 26.29
CA THR A 695 6.57 24.74 27.55
C THR A 695 5.71 24.16 28.67
N VAL A 696 6.17 23.04 29.24
CA VAL A 696 5.66 22.53 30.52
C VAL A 696 6.40 23.24 31.65
N THR A 697 5.67 23.84 32.59
CA THR A 697 6.23 24.41 33.83
C THR A 697 5.72 23.64 35.03
N ILE A 698 6.63 23.25 35.93
CA ILE A 698 6.36 22.51 37.17
C ILE A 698 7.03 23.23 38.34
N THR A 699 6.25 23.64 39.33
CA THR A 699 6.75 24.43 40.47
C THR A 699 6.15 23.92 41.79
N LEU A 700 6.99 23.79 42.83
CA LEU A 700 6.54 23.46 44.19
C LEU A 700 6.15 24.69 45.01
#